data_AF-A0A672HE35-F1
#
_entry.id   AF-A0A672HE35-F1
#
_cell.length_a   1.000
_cell.length_b   1.000
_cell.length_c   1.000
_cell.angle_alpha   90.00
_cell.angle_beta   90.00
_cell.angle_gamma   90.00
#
_symmetry.space_group_name_H-M   'P 1'
#
loop_
_entity.id
_entity.type
_entity.pdbx_description
1 polymer ?
#
loop_
_entity_poly.entity_id
_entity_poly.type
_entity_poly.pdbx_seq_one_letter_code
_entity_poly.pdbx_strand_id
1 'polypeptide(L)'
;MQKLSKQRDVWGETQLRASAVTALRFPPRFQDHGLNPGELASRSRKVLTNPHNFSVDIHMPGVTPTSSDTYLCMSYPVPTSHDAYIVDFIPHASMSTVHHMLLFGCQTPASTRSYWDCGGAWGTCKGASSIMYAWARDAPPTKLPKDVGFKVGKKSKIYHFVLQIHYGDISAFKGDQPFTAGIYLLMSVDTVIPPGKTVTNADIACDYASSPMYPFAFRTHTHRLGKVVSGYRVRDGKWSLIGRQSPQLPQAFYPATKDVVVESGDTLAARCVFTGEGRTSETRIGGTSDDEMCNFYIMYYMDSKHAASFMTCMDDGSPELFQHIPAEANVPIAISPGQMSSMMHMGHAHTDPQKEEVVDTNFHFEQVAGWPQSRLDLGQVSGLALDSDSNLVIFHRGDHRWEMTSFNMEAQYLQRALGPIQQSAILVVDPATGRILKASGRDMFYLPHGITTDQDNNYWVTDVALHQVLKVSSDGGDAALLTLGEAFVPGSDSAHFCQPTDVAVDPASGNVFVSDGYCNSRILKFTSDGRYLTQWGAGNIPHSLAFLPDKEEVCVADRENGRIQCFLAGNGEFVKEIKREEFGGQVFAITYSPAGGGLIFAVNGGSLFPSGPVKGFVIDYSTKEILDTFSPDEENFQMPHDIVEAKDGSVFVGDADSQTVFKFTPEKLHRSVKKAGIEVQELEGEFSVVLGSVCMTTLSVGPSSDRQLIPEKQYVAPPPPPPSPTASSSVETPPTRGSRSSSGRCEVKSEPSSVEGILGKIRGKAVGSLNLGNFFASHKGYSRQGFDQLSTEGSDQERNEDSSDSENEEYSAPPPQRSS
;
A
#
# COMPACT_ATOMS: atom_id res chain seq x y z
N MET A 1 47.34 -20.53 -20.29
CA MET A 1 46.74 -21.86 -20.06
C MET A 1 46.68 -22.08 -18.56
N GLN A 2 45.63 -22.57 -17.92
CA GLN A 2 44.27 -22.93 -18.30
C GLN A 2 43.55 -23.21 -16.98
N LYS A 3 42.33 -22.67 -16.85
CA LYS A 3 41.13 -23.30 -16.28
C LYS A 3 41.23 -24.05 -14.93
N LEU A 4 40.62 -23.38 -13.96
CA LEU A 4 39.40 -23.80 -13.23
C LEU A 4 39.46 -24.95 -12.21
N SER A 5 38.73 -24.65 -11.13
CA SER A 5 38.01 -25.51 -10.17
C SER A 5 38.78 -25.79 -8.87
N LYS A 6 38.20 -25.62 -7.67
CA LYS A 6 36.79 -25.66 -7.27
C LYS A 6 36.48 -24.71 -6.09
N GLN A 7 35.49 -23.84 -6.31
CA GLN A 7 34.26 -23.76 -5.52
C GLN A 7 34.42 -23.73 -3.99
N ARG A 8 34.77 -22.57 -3.45
CA ARG A 8 34.48 -22.18 -2.06
C ARG A 8 33.85 -20.79 -2.12
N ASP A 9 32.79 -20.59 -1.35
CA ASP A 9 31.99 -19.35 -1.20
C ASP A 9 30.74 -19.20 -2.09
N VAL A 10 30.00 -20.29 -2.37
CA VAL A 10 28.63 -20.21 -2.95
C VAL A 10 27.57 -20.99 -2.15
N TRP A 11 27.83 -21.31 -0.88
CA TRP A 11 26.78 -21.84 0.01
C TRP A 11 26.87 -21.11 1.34
N GLY A 12 25.87 -20.27 1.63
CA GLY A 12 25.85 -19.42 2.82
C GLY A 12 25.86 -20.24 4.11
N GLU A 13 26.93 -20.13 4.89
CA GLU A 13 26.97 -20.63 6.26
C GLU A 13 26.08 -19.73 7.14
N THR A 14 25.12 -20.34 7.83
CA THR A 14 24.16 -19.68 8.73
C THR A 14 24.50 -20.08 10.18
N GLN A 15 24.63 -19.10 11.08
CA GLN A 15 25.21 -19.26 12.43
C GLN A 15 24.44 -18.48 13.51
N LEU A 16 24.48 -18.95 14.75
CA LEU A 16 23.99 -18.25 15.94
C LEU A 16 25.08 -18.23 17.01
N ARG A 17 25.35 -17.07 17.60
CA ARG A 17 26.31 -16.92 18.70
C ARG A 17 25.58 -16.67 20.02
N ALA A 18 25.83 -17.51 21.02
CA ALA A 18 25.22 -17.39 22.35
C ALA A 18 26.28 -17.03 23.40
N SER A 19 25.98 -16.06 24.28
CA SER A 19 26.89 -15.63 25.36
C SER A 19 26.34 -16.01 26.73
N ALA A 20 27.15 -16.71 27.53
CA ALA A 20 26.76 -17.28 28.81
C ALA A 20 27.67 -16.84 29.98
N VAL A 21 27.08 -16.77 31.17
CA VAL A 21 27.69 -16.41 32.45
C VAL A 21 27.56 -17.55 33.44
N THR A 22 28.67 -18.06 33.97
CA THR A 22 28.68 -19.14 34.96
C THR A 22 28.34 -18.56 36.34
N ALA A 23 27.18 -18.88 36.91
CA ALA A 23 26.86 -18.40 38.26
C ALA A 23 27.37 -19.37 39.31
N LEU A 24 28.32 -18.91 40.12
CA LEU A 24 28.72 -19.61 41.34
C LEU A 24 27.64 -19.38 42.41
N ARG A 25 26.84 -20.40 42.73
CA ARG A 25 26.05 -20.40 43.98
C ARG A 25 26.86 -21.07 45.09
N PHE A 26 27.39 -20.27 46.02
CA PHE A 26 27.72 -20.75 47.36
C PHE A 26 26.47 -20.59 48.27
N PRO A 27 26.11 -21.58 49.11
CA PRO A 27 25.12 -21.38 50.17
C PRO A 27 25.69 -20.41 51.23
N PRO A 28 24.83 -19.80 52.09
CA PRO A 28 25.30 -18.78 53.00
C PRO A 28 26.28 -19.40 54.02
N ARG A 29 27.44 -18.74 54.15
CA ARG A 29 28.60 -19.03 55.02
C ARG A 29 29.48 -20.20 54.56
N PHE A 30 30.65 -19.89 54.02
CA PHE A 30 31.91 -19.74 54.78
C PHE A 30 33.03 -19.33 53.80
N GLN A 31 33.98 -18.53 54.29
CA GLN A 31 35.28 -18.26 53.66
C GLN A 31 35.96 -19.59 53.27
N ASP A 32 36.66 -19.68 52.13
CA ASP A 32 38.12 -19.48 52.10
C ASP A 32 38.83 -19.85 50.77
N HIS A 33 39.92 -19.13 50.53
CA HIS A 33 41.18 -19.49 49.84
C HIS A 33 41.24 -20.04 48.39
N GLY A 34 41.69 -19.16 47.47
CA GLY A 34 42.94 -19.24 46.69
C GLY A 34 43.34 -20.50 45.89
N LEU A 35 43.65 -20.32 44.60
CA LEU A 35 44.97 -20.58 43.96
C LEU A 35 44.92 -20.51 42.40
N ASN A 36 46.02 -19.99 41.83
CA ASN A 36 46.41 -19.84 40.40
C ASN A 36 46.72 -21.22 39.75
N PRO A 37 46.86 -21.41 38.41
CA PRO A 37 47.83 -20.71 37.54
C PRO A 37 47.46 -20.56 36.03
N GLY A 38 48.32 -19.88 35.25
CA GLY A 38 48.14 -19.59 33.82
C GLY A 38 48.81 -20.55 32.82
N GLU A 39 48.43 -20.37 31.55
CA GLU A 39 49.04 -20.70 30.23
C GLU A 39 47.87 -20.66 29.21
N LEU A 40 47.89 -20.22 27.96
CA LEU A 40 48.90 -19.81 26.98
C LEU A 40 48.18 -18.89 25.96
N ALA A 41 48.88 -17.92 25.37
CA ALA A 41 48.29 -16.83 24.57
C ALA A 41 48.30 -17.08 23.04
N SER A 42 47.21 -16.73 22.34
CA SER A 42 47.30 -16.01 21.05
C SER A 42 46.06 -15.13 20.77
N ARG A 43 46.24 -13.86 21.12
CA ARG A 43 45.64 -12.61 20.61
C ARG A 43 44.35 -12.70 19.76
N SER A 44 43.23 -12.83 20.45
CA SER A 44 42.05 -12.00 20.16
C SER A 44 42.15 -10.71 20.99
N ARG A 45 41.92 -9.54 20.38
CA ARG A 45 41.83 -8.25 21.09
C ARG A 45 40.64 -8.32 22.06
N LYS A 46 40.93 -8.69 23.31
CA LYS A 46 40.03 -8.59 24.46
C LYS A 46 40.13 -7.20 25.08
N VAL A 47 39.00 -6.52 25.23
CA VAL A 47 38.55 -5.74 26.40
C VAL A 47 37.03 -5.63 26.20
N LEU A 48 36.11 -6.16 26.99
CA LEU A 48 35.94 -6.55 28.40
C LEU A 48 34.96 -7.76 28.38
N THR A 49 35.00 -8.83 29.20
CA THR A 49 34.64 -8.86 30.64
C THR A 49 34.76 -10.30 31.18
N ASN A 50 35.23 -10.41 32.43
CA ASN A 50 34.89 -11.44 33.45
C ASN A 50 35.33 -12.92 33.22
N PRO A 51 36.14 -13.55 34.11
CA PRO A 51 36.44 -15.00 34.04
C PRO A 51 35.21 -15.91 34.16
N HIS A 52 34.06 -15.32 34.44
CA HIS A 52 32.78 -16.02 34.56
C HIS A 52 31.93 -15.96 33.28
N ASN A 53 32.34 -15.23 32.23
CA ASN A 53 31.55 -15.05 31.00
C ASN A 53 32.29 -15.57 29.77
N PHE A 54 31.61 -16.31 28.89
CA PHE A 54 32.15 -16.80 27.63
C PHE A 54 31.07 -16.86 26.53
N SER A 55 31.48 -16.87 25.26
CA SER A 55 30.58 -16.95 24.11
C SER A 55 30.86 -18.19 23.27
N VAL A 56 29.81 -18.73 22.65
CA VAL A 56 29.84 -19.99 21.90
C VAL A 56 29.13 -19.78 20.56
N ASP A 57 29.75 -20.31 19.52
CA ASP A 57 29.32 -20.19 18.13
C ASP A 57 28.71 -21.51 17.64
N ILE A 58 27.44 -21.48 17.23
CA ILE A 58 26.65 -22.65 16.85
C ILE A 58 26.15 -22.46 15.41
N HIS A 59 26.66 -23.24 14.46
CA HIS A 59 26.37 -23.10 13.02
C HIS A 59 25.88 -24.41 12.40
N MET A 60 25.06 -24.30 11.35
CA MET A 60 24.69 -25.45 10.53
C MET A 60 25.90 -25.94 9.71
N PRO A 61 26.12 -27.26 9.61
CA PRO A 61 27.30 -27.81 8.95
C PRO A 61 27.15 -27.83 7.41
N GLY A 62 27.12 -26.65 6.78
CA GLY A 62 27.14 -26.48 5.32
C GLY A 62 25.99 -27.19 4.59
N VAL A 63 24.76 -27.00 5.08
CA VAL A 63 23.57 -27.73 4.61
C VAL A 63 22.97 -27.12 3.34
N THR A 64 22.45 -27.96 2.45
CA THR A 64 21.69 -27.56 1.26
C THR A 64 20.26 -28.06 1.44
N PRO A 65 19.32 -27.22 1.89
CA PRO A 65 17.90 -27.58 1.94
C PRO A 65 17.46 -28.00 0.54
N THR A 66 16.68 -29.08 0.47
CA THR A 66 16.15 -29.56 -0.79
C THR A 66 14.66 -29.26 -0.91
N SER A 67 14.06 -28.40 -0.07
CA SER A 67 12.61 -28.04 -0.05
C SER A 67 12.31 -26.66 0.51
N SER A 68 11.28 -25.96 -0.01
CA SER A 68 10.81 -24.68 0.59
C SER A 68 10.32 -24.99 1.96
N ASP A 69 10.40 -24.07 2.89
CA ASP A 69 10.01 -24.28 4.29
C ASP A 69 10.66 -25.50 5.00
N THR A 70 11.94 -25.83 4.73
CA THR A 70 12.64 -26.93 5.44
C THR A 70 13.14 -26.49 6.81
N TYR A 71 12.95 -27.32 7.85
CA TYR A 71 13.46 -27.09 9.21
C TYR A 71 14.60 -28.05 9.56
N LEU A 72 15.83 -27.57 9.49
CA LEU A 72 17.00 -28.37 9.88
C LEU A 72 17.43 -28.02 11.30
N CYS A 73 17.87 -29.04 12.04
CA CYS A 73 18.46 -28.91 13.37
C CYS A 73 19.87 -29.46 13.42
N MET A 74 20.67 -28.88 14.31
CA MET A 74 21.93 -29.45 14.76
C MET A 74 22.03 -29.31 16.28
N SER A 75 22.80 -30.18 16.94
CA SER A 75 23.05 -30.05 18.38
C SER A 75 24.48 -29.67 18.69
N TYR A 76 24.64 -28.95 19.79
CA TYR A 76 25.92 -28.54 20.33
C TYR A 76 25.89 -28.72 21.86
N PRO A 77 26.84 -29.47 22.47
CA PRO A 77 26.84 -29.68 23.91
C PRO A 77 27.11 -28.37 24.67
N VAL A 78 26.47 -28.16 25.83
CA VAL A 78 26.74 -27.00 26.68
C VAL A 78 28.22 -27.05 27.10
N PRO A 79 29.04 -26.05 26.77
CA PRO A 79 30.50 -26.17 26.89
C PRO A 79 31.01 -25.82 28.29
N THR A 80 30.26 -26.21 29.32
CA THR A 80 30.65 -26.10 30.73
C THR A 80 30.02 -27.23 31.53
N SER A 81 30.73 -27.71 32.56
CA SER A 81 30.27 -28.74 33.48
C SER A 81 29.51 -28.19 34.70
N HIS A 82 29.55 -26.88 34.91
CA HIS A 82 28.88 -26.16 35.98
C HIS A 82 27.61 -25.45 35.47
N ASP A 83 26.73 -25.04 36.39
CA ASP A 83 25.55 -24.27 36.01
C ASP A 83 25.95 -22.89 35.47
N ALA A 84 25.41 -22.51 34.32
CA ALA A 84 25.59 -21.20 33.69
C ALA A 84 24.25 -20.60 33.27
N TYR A 85 24.28 -19.34 32.86
CA TYR A 85 23.11 -18.55 32.49
C TYR A 85 23.38 -17.89 31.13
N ILE A 86 22.56 -18.16 30.13
CA ILE A 86 22.65 -17.45 28.86
C ILE A 86 21.98 -16.11 29.01
N VAL A 87 22.73 -15.04 28.76
CA VAL A 87 22.27 -13.66 28.97
C VAL A 87 22.16 -12.88 27.67
N ASP A 88 22.69 -13.39 26.56
CA ASP A 88 22.60 -12.71 25.26
C ASP A 88 22.70 -13.68 24.07
N PHE A 89 22.11 -13.29 22.95
CA PHE A 89 22.06 -14.03 21.69
C PHE A 89 22.29 -13.10 20.49
N ILE A 90 23.12 -13.54 19.54
CA ILE A 90 23.45 -12.77 18.33
C ILE A 90 23.22 -13.67 17.10
N PRO A 91 22.16 -13.42 16.29
CA PRO A 91 21.87 -14.21 15.10
C PRO A 91 22.70 -13.76 13.90
N HIS A 92 23.20 -14.73 13.14
CA HIS A 92 23.89 -14.53 11.87
C HIS A 92 23.21 -15.40 10.79
N ALA A 93 22.15 -14.88 10.17
CA ALA A 93 21.36 -15.60 9.17
C ALA A 93 21.55 -15.10 7.73
N SER A 94 21.50 -16.02 6.76
CA SER A 94 21.41 -15.67 5.33
C SER A 94 19.98 -15.24 5.00
N MET A 95 19.78 -13.93 4.86
CA MET A 95 18.46 -13.31 4.66
C MET A 95 17.75 -13.76 3.38
N SER A 96 18.50 -14.30 2.41
CA SER A 96 17.96 -14.83 1.16
C SER A 96 17.25 -16.18 1.28
N THR A 97 17.49 -16.95 2.34
CA THR A 97 17.03 -18.36 2.43
C THR A 97 16.44 -18.73 3.77
N VAL A 98 16.84 -18.06 4.85
CA VAL A 98 16.38 -18.36 6.21
C VAL A 98 15.18 -17.48 6.55
N HIS A 99 14.04 -18.12 6.81
CA HIS A 99 12.80 -17.45 7.23
C HIS A 99 12.78 -17.19 8.74
N HIS A 100 13.29 -18.12 9.55
CA HIS A 100 13.52 -17.90 10.99
C HIS A 100 14.50 -18.93 11.60
N MET A 101 15.06 -18.65 12.77
CA MET A 101 15.96 -19.51 13.55
C MET A 101 15.50 -19.60 15.00
N LEU A 102 15.54 -20.80 15.58
CA LEU A 102 15.23 -21.05 16.99
C LEU A 102 16.40 -21.78 17.68
N LEU A 103 16.68 -21.44 18.94
CA LEU A 103 17.63 -22.17 19.77
C LEU A 103 16.92 -22.79 20.97
N PHE A 104 17.12 -24.09 21.15
CA PHE A 104 16.60 -24.84 22.28
C PHE A 104 17.71 -25.31 23.21
N GLY A 105 17.37 -25.53 24.47
CA GLY A 105 18.18 -26.23 25.45
C GLY A 105 17.47 -27.51 25.91
N CYS A 106 18.18 -28.62 25.99
CA CYS A 106 17.62 -29.87 26.53
C CYS A 106 18.67 -30.82 27.10
N GLN A 107 18.23 -31.89 27.76
CA GLN A 107 19.13 -32.92 28.26
C GLN A 107 19.77 -33.73 27.14
N THR A 108 18.93 -34.28 26.26
CA THR A 108 19.35 -35.23 25.24
C THR A 108 18.77 -34.78 23.90
N PRO A 109 19.62 -34.39 22.93
CA PRO A 109 19.17 -34.08 21.59
C PRO A 109 18.41 -35.24 20.96
N ALA A 110 17.53 -34.89 20.02
CA ALA A 110 16.74 -35.83 19.27
C ALA A 110 17.61 -36.84 18.50
N SER A 111 18.75 -36.36 18.01
CA SER A 111 19.67 -37.12 17.19
C SER A 111 21.11 -36.82 17.58
N THR A 112 21.99 -37.78 17.35
CA THR A 112 23.44 -37.62 17.49
C THR A 112 24.13 -37.38 16.14
N ARG A 113 23.35 -37.20 15.06
CA ARG A 113 23.87 -36.86 13.72
C ARG A 113 24.36 -35.40 13.68
N SER A 114 25.20 -35.08 12.69
CA SER A 114 25.76 -33.73 12.51
C SER A 114 24.68 -32.66 12.32
N TYR A 115 23.64 -32.97 11.55
CA TYR A 115 22.37 -32.26 11.49
C TYR A 115 21.26 -33.26 11.15
N TRP A 116 20.01 -32.87 11.37
CA TRP A 116 18.84 -33.67 11.03
C TRP A 116 17.63 -32.77 10.76
N ASP A 117 16.65 -33.28 10.02
CA ASP A 117 15.37 -32.60 9.88
C ASP A 117 14.59 -32.72 11.20
N CYS A 118 14.31 -31.57 11.80
CA CYS A 118 13.61 -31.46 13.07
C CYS A 118 12.25 -30.77 12.97
N GLY A 119 11.83 -30.36 11.76
CA GLY A 119 10.41 -30.12 11.47
C GLY A 119 9.66 -31.44 11.30
N GLY A 120 10.38 -32.53 10.99
CA GLY A 120 9.87 -33.90 10.92
C GLY A 120 10.04 -34.75 12.18
N ALA A 121 9.99 -36.08 12.00
CA ALA A 121 9.75 -37.09 13.05
C ALA A 121 10.79 -37.18 14.19
N TRP A 122 11.98 -36.59 14.05
CA TRP A 122 13.03 -36.72 15.05
C TRP A 122 12.88 -35.66 16.15
N GLY A 123 12.20 -34.53 15.87
CA GLY A 123 12.04 -33.41 16.79
C GLY A 123 13.38 -32.75 17.16
N THR A 124 13.37 -31.81 18.11
CA THR A 124 14.58 -31.11 18.55
C THR A 124 15.32 -31.88 19.65
N CYS A 125 14.60 -32.45 20.61
CA CYS A 125 15.15 -33.19 21.75
C CYS A 125 14.34 -34.47 22.03
N LYS A 126 14.99 -35.53 22.54
CA LYS A 126 14.33 -36.80 22.91
C LYS A 126 13.40 -36.69 24.12
N GLY A 127 13.37 -35.55 24.78
CA GLY A 127 12.54 -35.26 25.94
C GLY A 127 12.29 -33.75 26.02
N ALA A 128 12.05 -33.22 27.23
CA ALA A 128 11.73 -31.81 27.41
C ALA A 128 12.80 -30.89 26.77
N SER A 129 12.34 -30.06 25.83
CA SER A 129 13.10 -28.97 25.23
C SER A 129 12.62 -27.64 25.80
N SER A 130 13.57 -26.73 26.02
CA SER A 130 13.29 -25.37 26.45
C SER A 130 13.70 -24.44 25.33
N ILE A 131 12.76 -23.73 24.74
CA ILE A 131 13.09 -22.68 23.77
C ILE A 131 13.78 -21.53 24.49
N MET A 132 14.93 -21.12 23.99
CA MET A 132 15.82 -20.14 24.63
C MET A 132 15.94 -18.87 23.80
N TYR A 133 15.86 -19.00 22.47
CA TYR A 133 15.96 -17.86 21.57
C TYR A 133 15.18 -18.12 20.29
N ALA A 134 14.62 -17.05 19.73
CA ALA A 134 13.91 -17.05 18.46
C ALA A 134 14.29 -15.79 17.67
N TRP A 135 14.54 -15.96 16.39
CA TRP A 135 14.85 -14.90 15.45
C TRP A 135 14.06 -15.16 14.17
N ALA A 136 13.46 -14.12 13.58
CA ALA A 136 12.72 -14.21 12.32
C ALA A 136 13.30 -13.23 11.30
N ARG A 137 13.14 -13.54 10.01
CA ARG A 137 13.59 -12.67 8.91
C ARG A 137 12.93 -11.30 9.06
N ASP A 138 13.76 -10.26 8.90
CA ASP A 138 13.37 -8.84 9.02
C ASP A 138 12.89 -8.42 10.43
N ALA A 139 12.97 -9.31 11.43
CA ALA A 139 12.71 -8.98 12.82
C ALA A 139 14.01 -8.57 13.55
N PRO A 140 14.00 -7.45 14.30
CA PRO A 140 15.16 -7.07 15.11
C PRO A 140 15.41 -8.14 16.20
N PRO A 141 16.67 -8.50 16.47
CA PRO A 141 16.97 -9.58 17.42
C PRO A 141 16.53 -9.20 18.84
N THR A 142 15.76 -10.09 19.47
CA THR A 142 15.27 -9.90 20.84
C THR A 142 16.43 -9.98 21.84
N LYS A 143 16.71 -8.89 22.56
CA LYS A 143 17.68 -8.87 23.66
C LYS A 143 16.99 -9.25 24.97
N LEU A 144 17.66 -10.07 25.78
CA LEU A 144 17.16 -10.34 27.13
C LEU A 144 17.25 -9.07 27.99
N PRO A 145 16.24 -8.79 28.83
CA PRO A 145 16.32 -7.71 29.80
C PRO A 145 17.54 -7.88 30.71
N LYS A 146 18.06 -6.76 31.21
CA LYS A 146 19.21 -6.75 32.11
C LYS A 146 18.97 -7.66 33.33
N ASP A 147 19.96 -8.48 33.68
CA ASP A 147 19.95 -9.45 34.78
C ASP A 147 18.98 -10.65 34.62
N VAL A 148 18.42 -10.85 33.43
CA VAL A 148 17.61 -12.04 33.07
C VAL A 148 18.45 -12.98 32.20
N GLY A 149 18.48 -14.27 32.55
CA GLY A 149 19.21 -15.26 31.77
C GLY A 149 18.69 -16.68 31.94
N PHE A 150 18.82 -17.49 30.88
CA PHE A 150 18.38 -18.87 30.88
C PHE A 150 19.40 -19.78 31.55
N LYS A 151 18.99 -20.48 32.61
CA LYS A 151 19.88 -21.38 33.33
C LYS A 151 20.13 -22.69 32.56
N VAL A 152 21.40 -23.02 32.33
CA VAL A 152 21.90 -24.22 31.63
C VAL A 152 22.91 -24.97 32.49
N GLY A 153 23.13 -26.27 32.22
CA GLY A 153 24.02 -27.13 33.00
C GLY A 153 23.29 -28.09 33.95
N LYS A 154 24.04 -28.71 34.87
CA LYS A 154 23.61 -29.88 35.65
C LYS A 154 22.31 -29.72 36.41
N LYS A 155 22.10 -28.61 37.13
CA LYS A 155 20.88 -28.46 37.94
C LYS A 155 19.68 -27.99 37.13
N SER A 156 19.86 -27.43 35.94
CA SER A 156 18.74 -27.02 35.09
C SER A 156 18.25 -28.12 34.16
N LYS A 157 18.96 -29.26 34.10
CA LYS A 157 18.64 -30.35 33.18
C LYS A 157 18.70 -29.89 31.71
N ILE A 158 19.58 -28.95 31.38
CA ILE A 158 19.86 -28.55 30.00
C ILE A 158 21.35 -28.77 29.73
N TYR A 159 21.68 -29.82 28.99
CA TYR A 159 23.04 -30.27 28.71
C TYR A 159 23.49 -30.01 27.26
N HIS A 160 22.54 -29.79 26.36
CA HIS A 160 22.80 -29.55 24.95
C HIS A 160 21.95 -28.39 24.46
N PHE A 161 22.53 -27.61 23.55
CA PHE A 161 21.84 -26.70 22.68
C PHE A 161 21.43 -27.40 21.40
N VAL A 162 20.27 -27.04 20.86
CA VAL A 162 19.79 -27.50 19.56
C VAL A 162 19.37 -26.28 18.76
N LEU A 163 20.13 -25.96 17.71
CA LEU A 163 19.82 -24.87 16.79
C LEU A 163 18.92 -25.42 15.68
N GLN A 164 17.74 -24.86 15.55
CA GLN A 164 16.77 -25.11 14.48
C GLN A 164 16.77 -23.91 13.51
N ILE A 165 16.80 -24.18 12.22
CA ILE A 165 16.74 -23.15 11.17
C ILE A 165 15.65 -23.54 10.20
N HIS A 166 14.71 -22.61 10.00
CA HIS A 166 13.66 -22.70 9.01
C HIS A 166 14.08 -21.95 7.74
N TYR A 167 14.26 -22.69 6.65
CA TYR A 167 14.57 -22.15 5.33
C TYR A 167 13.28 -21.95 4.53
N GLY A 168 12.89 -20.69 4.25
CA GLY A 168 11.57 -20.36 3.66
C GLY A 168 11.53 -20.48 2.14
N ASP A 169 12.07 -19.50 1.42
CA ASP A 169 12.23 -19.63 -0.03
C ASP A 169 13.51 -20.43 -0.35
N ILE A 170 13.33 -21.53 -1.06
CA ILE A 170 14.43 -22.33 -1.62
C ILE A 170 14.44 -22.29 -3.15
N SER A 171 13.90 -21.26 -3.78
CA SER A 171 14.20 -20.96 -5.18
C SER A 171 15.72 -20.78 -5.38
N ALA A 172 16.44 -20.45 -4.29
CA ALA A 172 17.89 -20.57 -4.14
C ALA A 172 18.41 -22.01 -3.81
N PHE A 173 17.54 -23.03 -3.62
CA PHE A 173 17.72 -24.37 -2.99
C PHE A 173 16.66 -25.51 -3.34
N LYS A 174 16.14 -25.73 -4.56
CA LYS A 174 15.11 -26.77 -4.98
C LYS A 174 14.66 -27.99 -4.06
N GLY A 175 13.30 -28.11 -3.79
CA GLY A 175 12.33 -29.30 -3.72
C GLY A 175 11.26 -29.60 -2.54
N ASP A 176 10.00 -29.08 -2.53
CA ASP A 176 8.68 -29.55 -1.91
C ASP A 176 8.35 -29.83 -0.38
N GLN A 177 7.14 -29.42 0.10
CA GLN A 177 6.61 -29.41 1.51
C GLN A 177 5.46 -30.40 1.90
N PRO A 178 5.31 -30.80 3.20
CA PRO A 178 4.34 -31.81 3.66
C PRO A 178 3.08 -31.34 4.43
N PHE A 179 2.96 -30.08 4.89
CA PHE A 179 1.70 -29.52 5.40
C PHE A 179 1.35 -28.20 4.72
N THR A 180 0.07 -27.98 4.44
CA THR A 180 -0.43 -26.81 3.72
C THR A 180 -1.50 -26.12 4.56
N ALA A 181 -1.44 -24.80 4.66
CA ALA A 181 -2.43 -23.99 5.35
C ALA A 181 -3.67 -23.73 4.48
N GLY A 182 -4.83 -23.58 5.11
CA GLY A 182 -6.11 -23.28 4.47
C GLY A 182 -7.09 -22.55 5.38
N ILE A 183 -8.24 -22.17 4.82
CA ILE A 183 -9.32 -21.46 5.54
C ILE A 183 -10.61 -22.26 5.49
N TYR A 184 -11.29 -22.41 6.63
CA TYR A 184 -12.65 -22.97 6.74
C TYR A 184 -13.60 -21.86 7.15
N LEU A 185 -14.63 -21.59 6.34
CA LEU A 185 -15.61 -20.53 6.60
C LEU A 185 -16.96 -21.14 7.02
N LEU A 186 -17.45 -20.80 8.21
CA LEU A 186 -18.85 -21.03 8.59
C LEU A 186 -19.63 -19.73 8.39
N MET A 187 -20.71 -19.78 7.61
CA MET A 187 -21.59 -18.62 7.42
C MET A 187 -23.07 -18.97 7.47
N SER A 188 -23.90 -18.05 7.96
CA SER A 188 -25.36 -18.18 7.90
C SER A 188 -25.89 -17.47 6.67
N VAL A 189 -26.93 -18.00 6.05
CA VAL A 189 -27.55 -17.45 4.83
C VAL A 189 -29.02 -17.07 5.01
N ASP A 190 -29.75 -17.76 5.89
CA ASP A 190 -31.21 -17.62 5.98
C ASP A 190 -31.70 -16.91 7.25
N THR A 191 -30.78 -16.40 8.09
CA THR A 191 -31.17 -15.73 9.34
C THR A 191 -31.98 -14.46 9.10
N VAL A 192 -33.10 -14.35 9.81
CA VAL A 192 -33.93 -13.14 9.88
C VAL A 192 -33.94 -12.61 11.32
N ILE A 193 -33.63 -11.34 11.49
CA ILE A 193 -33.63 -10.62 12.76
C ILE A 193 -34.85 -9.70 12.79
N PRO A 194 -35.89 -10.03 13.59
CA PRO A 194 -37.07 -9.19 13.72
C PRO A 194 -36.76 -7.87 14.44
N PRO A 195 -37.42 -6.75 14.06
CA PRO A 195 -37.21 -5.46 14.70
C PRO A 195 -37.62 -5.51 16.18
N GLY A 196 -36.84 -4.86 17.05
CA GLY A 196 -37.08 -4.79 18.49
C GLY A 196 -36.80 -6.08 19.29
N LYS A 197 -36.45 -7.18 18.63
CA LYS A 197 -36.15 -8.45 19.33
C LYS A 197 -34.78 -8.36 20.01
N THR A 198 -34.72 -8.56 21.33
CA THR A 198 -33.49 -8.40 22.12
C THR A 198 -32.39 -9.42 21.78
N VAL A 199 -32.78 -10.64 21.39
CA VAL A 199 -31.85 -11.72 21.04
C VAL A 199 -32.37 -12.52 19.84
N THR A 200 -31.55 -12.61 18.80
CA THR A 200 -31.73 -13.52 17.65
C THR A 200 -30.44 -14.31 17.44
N ASN A 201 -30.53 -15.64 17.35
CA ASN A 201 -29.37 -16.50 17.11
C ASN A 201 -29.35 -16.94 15.64
N ALA A 202 -28.18 -16.84 15.01
CA ALA A 202 -27.86 -17.53 13.77
C ALA A 202 -26.95 -18.71 14.11
N ASP A 203 -27.45 -19.93 13.87
CA ASP A 203 -26.77 -21.18 14.19
C ASP A 203 -26.36 -21.88 12.91
N ILE A 204 -25.07 -22.16 12.77
CA ILE A 204 -24.48 -22.78 11.58
C ILE A 204 -23.83 -24.08 12.03
N ALA A 205 -24.11 -25.20 11.35
CA ALA A 205 -23.37 -26.43 11.62
C ALA A 205 -23.28 -27.36 10.41
N CYS A 206 -22.07 -27.87 10.14
CA CYS A 206 -21.84 -28.89 9.13
C CYS A 206 -20.98 -30.03 9.69
N ASP A 207 -21.28 -31.24 9.21
CA ASP A 207 -20.44 -32.40 9.46
C ASP A 207 -19.16 -32.31 8.62
N TYR A 208 -18.03 -32.54 9.27
CA TYR A 208 -16.72 -32.51 8.66
C TYR A 208 -16.38 -33.91 8.14
N ALA A 209 -16.21 -34.05 6.82
CA ALA A 209 -15.93 -35.32 6.17
C ALA A 209 -14.52 -35.43 5.56
N SER A 210 -13.64 -34.45 5.80
CA SER A 210 -12.31 -34.38 5.18
C SER A 210 -11.20 -34.95 6.09
N SER A 211 -9.96 -34.93 5.60
CA SER A 211 -8.77 -35.32 6.37
C SER A 211 -8.59 -34.39 7.59
N PRO A 212 -7.92 -34.82 8.67
CA PRO A 212 -7.79 -34.00 9.87
C PRO A 212 -7.23 -32.60 9.60
N MET A 213 -7.89 -31.58 10.13
CA MET A 213 -7.39 -30.19 10.09
C MET A 213 -7.18 -29.64 11.50
N TYR A 214 -6.18 -28.77 11.62
CA TYR A 214 -5.72 -28.21 12.88
C TYR A 214 -5.92 -26.69 12.91
N PRO A 215 -7.05 -26.20 13.47
CA PRO A 215 -7.28 -24.78 13.70
C PRO A 215 -6.16 -24.14 14.52
N PHE A 216 -5.64 -23.01 14.03
CA PHE A 216 -4.62 -22.24 14.76
C PHE A 216 -4.96 -20.75 14.89
N ALA A 217 -5.84 -20.22 14.06
CA ALA A 217 -6.39 -18.87 14.21
C ALA A 217 -7.87 -18.83 13.80
N PHE A 218 -8.61 -17.84 14.28
CA PHE A 218 -9.99 -17.60 13.88
C PHE A 218 -10.30 -16.10 13.74
N ARG A 219 -11.29 -15.76 12.93
CA ARG A 219 -11.80 -14.39 12.77
C ARG A 219 -13.32 -14.41 12.77
N THR A 220 -13.94 -13.49 13.48
CA THR A 220 -15.40 -13.30 13.53
C THR A 220 -15.80 -12.08 12.72
N HIS A 221 -16.92 -12.14 12.00
CA HIS A 221 -17.45 -10.99 11.28
C HIS A 221 -18.98 -10.96 11.33
N THR A 222 -19.52 -9.80 11.70
CA THR A 222 -20.92 -9.38 11.59
C THR A 222 -20.97 -7.90 11.24
N HIS A 223 -22.14 -7.35 10.96
CA HIS A 223 -22.37 -5.90 10.94
C HIS A 223 -22.74 -5.41 12.36
N ARG A 224 -23.52 -4.33 12.46
CA ARG A 224 -23.71 -3.55 13.70
C ARG A 224 -24.55 -4.24 14.79
N LEU A 225 -25.38 -5.20 14.42
CA LEU A 225 -26.32 -5.87 15.33
C LEU A 225 -25.69 -7.04 16.09
N GLY A 226 -24.55 -7.57 15.62
CA GLY A 226 -23.87 -8.71 16.23
C GLY A 226 -23.25 -8.36 17.59
N LYS A 227 -23.52 -9.18 18.60
CA LYS A 227 -23.06 -9.01 19.98
C LYS A 227 -21.89 -9.92 20.32
N VAL A 228 -21.97 -11.18 19.90
CA VAL A 228 -20.92 -12.18 20.10
C VAL A 228 -21.01 -13.24 19.01
N VAL A 229 -19.85 -13.72 18.55
CA VAL A 229 -19.74 -14.87 17.64
C VAL A 229 -18.82 -15.90 18.28
N SER A 230 -19.25 -17.15 18.28
CA SER A 230 -18.51 -18.28 18.86
C SER A 230 -18.50 -19.47 17.90
N GLY A 231 -17.35 -20.10 17.73
CA GLY A 231 -17.18 -21.31 16.91
C GLY A 231 -16.62 -22.47 17.72
N TYR A 232 -17.08 -23.67 17.43
CA TYR A 232 -16.85 -24.90 18.19
C TYR A 232 -16.64 -26.09 17.26
N ARG A 233 -15.92 -27.09 17.77
CA ARG A 233 -15.98 -28.46 17.29
C ARG A 233 -16.81 -29.29 18.26
N VAL A 234 -17.77 -30.05 17.73
CA VAL A 234 -18.60 -31.00 18.48
C VAL A 234 -18.19 -32.41 18.11
N ARG A 235 -17.85 -33.22 19.12
CA ARG A 235 -17.50 -34.64 18.98
C ARG A 235 -18.15 -35.42 20.11
N ASP A 236 -18.92 -36.46 19.78
CA ASP A 236 -19.63 -37.28 20.77
C ASP A 236 -20.49 -36.44 21.74
N GLY A 237 -21.12 -35.37 21.24
CA GLY A 237 -21.90 -34.41 22.03
C GLY A 237 -21.08 -33.44 22.89
N LYS A 238 -19.75 -33.53 22.89
CA LYS A 238 -18.85 -32.61 23.61
C LYS A 238 -18.46 -31.42 22.75
N TRP A 239 -18.78 -30.22 23.24
CA TRP A 239 -18.43 -28.95 22.60
C TRP A 239 -17.03 -28.49 23.03
N SER A 240 -16.17 -28.22 22.04
CA SER A 240 -14.81 -27.72 22.25
C SER A 240 -14.66 -26.37 21.54
N LEU A 241 -14.42 -25.31 22.31
CA LEU A 241 -14.34 -23.95 21.77
C LEU A 241 -13.15 -23.82 20.83
N ILE A 242 -13.37 -23.36 19.60
CA ILE A 242 -12.32 -22.96 18.66
C ILE A 242 -11.96 -21.49 18.88
N GLY A 243 -12.97 -20.64 19.05
CA GLY A 243 -12.78 -19.22 19.26
C GLY A 243 -14.10 -18.51 19.55
N ARG A 244 -14.04 -17.43 20.33
CA ARG A 244 -15.19 -16.60 20.69
C ARG A 244 -14.76 -15.14 20.80
N GLN A 245 -15.46 -14.25 20.12
CA GLN A 245 -15.12 -12.83 20.10
C GLN A 245 -16.37 -11.94 19.89
N SER A 246 -16.32 -10.70 20.38
CA SER A 246 -17.31 -9.70 19.99
C SER A 246 -16.98 -9.19 18.59
N PRO A 247 -17.89 -9.30 17.62
CA PRO A 247 -17.62 -8.85 16.25
C PRO A 247 -17.53 -7.31 16.14
N GLN A 248 -17.86 -6.57 17.20
CA GLN A 248 -17.68 -5.11 17.29
C GLN A 248 -16.25 -4.71 17.71
N LEU A 249 -15.44 -5.67 18.18
CA LEU A 249 -13.99 -5.47 18.40
C LEU A 249 -13.22 -5.66 17.07
N PRO A 250 -11.94 -5.23 16.97
CA PRO A 250 -11.17 -5.34 15.74
C PRO A 250 -11.25 -6.73 15.13
N GLN A 251 -11.73 -6.83 13.89
CA GLN A 251 -12.01 -8.11 13.24
C GLN A 251 -10.75 -8.72 12.60
N ALA A 252 -9.71 -8.92 13.40
CA ALA A 252 -8.45 -9.58 13.03
C ALA A 252 -8.52 -11.10 13.24
N PHE A 253 -7.45 -11.81 12.85
CA PHE A 253 -7.27 -13.22 13.23
C PHE A 253 -6.72 -13.32 14.65
N TYR A 254 -7.51 -13.93 15.53
CA TYR A 254 -7.14 -14.24 16.90
C TYR A 254 -6.65 -15.68 17.00
N PRO A 255 -5.70 -15.99 17.90
CA PRO A 255 -5.28 -17.37 18.11
C PRO A 255 -6.47 -18.27 18.50
N ALA A 256 -6.61 -19.40 17.81
CA ALA A 256 -7.63 -20.39 18.17
C ALA A 256 -7.27 -21.09 19.50
N THR A 257 -8.26 -21.66 20.16
CA THR A 257 -8.02 -22.50 21.34
C THR A 257 -7.10 -23.64 20.96
N LYS A 258 -6.03 -23.79 21.75
CA LYS A 258 -5.05 -24.85 21.56
C LYS A 258 -5.71 -26.22 21.76
N ASP A 259 -5.17 -27.22 21.07
CA ASP A 259 -5.56 -28.64 21.19
C ASP A 259 -6.95 -29.00 20.63
N VAL A 260 -7.57 -28.11 19.85
CA VAL A 260 -8.74 -28.48 19.03
C VAL A 260 -8.27 -29.05 17.70
N VAL A 261 -8.56 -30.33 17.46
CA VAL A 261 -8.33 -31.00 16.18
C VAL A 261 -9.70 -31.36 15.61
N VAL A 262 -9.90 -31.10 14.32
CA VAL A 262 -11.12 -31.41 13.61
C VAL A 262 -10.85 -32.62 12.72
N GLU A 263 -11.58 -33.70 12.94
CA GLU A 263 -11.41 -34.98 12.26
C GLU A 263 -12.71 -35.38 11.56
N SER A 264 -12.60 -36.29 10.60
CA SER A 264 -13.76 -36.84 9.89
C SER A 264 -14.77 -37.41 10.89
N GLY A 265 -16.02 -36.97 10.81
CA GLY A 265 -17.10 -37.32 11.74
C GLY A 265 -17.37 -36.29 12.84
N ASP A 266 -16.57 -35.24 12.96
CA ASP A 266 -16.88 -34.10 13.82
C ASP A 266 -17.94 -33.19 13.18
N THR A 267 -18.68 -32.46 14.01
CA THR A 267 -19.52 -31.34 13.54
C THR A 267 -18.85 -30.02 13.91
N LEU A 268 -18.64 -29.14 12.92
CA LEU A 268 -18.22 -27.76 13.17
C LEU A 268 -19.47 -26.90 13.33
N ALA A 269 -19.55 -26.17 14.43
CA ALA A 269 -20.72 -25.39 14.79
C ALA A 269 -20.34 -23.95 15.15
N ALA A 270 -21.07 -22.95 14.67
CA ALA A 270 -20.91 -21.56 15.05
C ALA A 270 -22.26 -20.93 15.42
N ARG A 271 -22.26 -20.02 16.40
CA ARG A 271 -23.40 -19.18 16.78
C ARG A 271 -23.02 -17.71 16.69
N CYS A 272 -23.80 -16.93 15.96
CA CYS A 272 -23.84 -15.47 16.10
C CYS A 272 -25.07 -15.05 16.88
N VAL A 273 -24.87 -14.14 17.84
CA VAL A 273 -25.96 -13.56 18.63
C VAL A 273 -26.17 -12.12 18.19
N PHE A 274 -27.38 -11.78 17.78
CA PHE A 274 -27.79 -10.47 17.30
C PHE A 274 -28.83 -9.81 18.21
N THR A 275 -28.95 -8.48 18.13
CA THR A 275 -30.13 -7.73 18.61
C THR A 275 -30.84 -7.07 17.43
N GLY A 276 -32.18 -7.04 17.45
CA GLY A 276 -33.01 -6.24 16.55
C GLY A 276 -33.40 -4.89 17.14
N GLU A 277 -32.97 -4.57 18.36
CA GLU A 277 -33.24 -3.26 18.99
C GLU A 277 -32.67 -2.12 18.15
N GLY A 278 -33.45 -1.07 17.97
CA GLY A 278 -33.09 0.07 17.12
C GLY A 278 -33.40 -0.11 15.63
N ARG A 279 -33.88 -1.28 15.19
CA ARG A 279 -34.39 -1.49 13.83
C ARG A 279 -35.92 -1.36 13.78
N THR A 280 -36.44 -0.78 12.70
CA THR A 280 -37.87 -0.60 12.45
C THR A 280 -38.45 -1.63 11.47
N SER A 281 -37.60 -2.36 10.75
CA SER A 281 -37.95 -3.43 9.81
C SER A 281 -37.10 -4.69 10.06
N GLU A 282 -37.55 -5.82 9.52
CA GLU A 282 -36.75 -7.05 9.54
C GLU A 282 -35.39 -6.85 8.88
N THR A 283 -34.35 -7.40 9.50
CA THR A 283 -32.98 -7.42 8.97
C THR A 283 -32.63 -8.84 8.56
N ARG A 284 -32.10 -9.03 7.35
CA ARG A 284 -31.76 -10.34 6.78
C ARG A 284 -30.26 -10.45 6.55
N ILE A 285 -29.77 -11.65 6.29
CA ILE A 285 -28.38 -11.82 5.84
C ILE A 285 -28.19 -11.16 4.47
N GLY A 286 -27.14 -10.36 4.31
CA GLY A 286 -26.86 -9.62 3.09
C GLY A 286 -25.58 -8.80 3.15
N GLY A 287 -25.24 -8.18 2.01
CA GLY A 287 -23.95 -7.53 1.78
C GLY A 287 -23.83 -6.08 2.25
N THR A 288 -24.94 -5.45 2.62
CA THR A 288 -24.99 -4.01 2.91
C THR A 288 -24.94 -3.73 4.41
N SER A 289 -24.73 -2.47 4.81
CA SER A 289 -24.76 -2.07 6.22
C SER A 289 -26.13 -2.20 6.88
N ASP A 290 -27.19 -2.22 6.08
CA ASP A 290 -28.57 -2.39 6.55
C ASP A 290 -28.93 -3.87 6.70
N ASP A 291 -28.19 -4.76 6.05
CA ASP A 291 -28.25 -6.21 6.25
C ASP A 291 -27.34 -6.66 7.41
N GLU A 292 -27.32 -7.96 7.69
CA GLU A 292 -26.38 -8.59 8.62
C GLU A 292 -25.53 -9.67 7.97
N MET A 293 -24.45 -10.04 8.64
CA MET A 293 -23.66 -11.22 8.31
C MET A 293 -23.33 -12.02 9.57
N CYS A 294 -23.19 -13.33 9.43
CA CYS A 294 -22.70 -14.19 10.49
C CYS A 294 -21.58 -15.07 9.93
N ASN A 295 -20.33 -14.63 10.08
CA ASN A 295 -19.17 -15.36 9.55
C ASN A 295 -18.19 -15.73 10.66
N PHE A 296 -17.75 -16.98 10.65
CA PHE A 296 -16.68 -17.50 11.49
C PHE A 296 -15.61 -18.16 10.61
N TYR A 297 -14.48 -17.49 10.45
CA TYR A 297 -13.33 -17.98 9.69
C TYR A 297 -12.41 -18.75 10.62
N ILE A 298 -11.96 -19.93 10.18
CA ILE A 298 -10.98 -20.77 10.88
C ILE A 298 -9.78 -20.93 9.95
N MET A 299 -8.63 -20.46 10.39
CA MET A 299 -7.36 -20.76 9.74
C MET A 299 -6.82 -22.07 10.28
N TYR A 300 -6.53 -23.02 9.40
CA TYR A 300 -6.07 -24.36 9.74
C TYR A 300 -4.85 -24.77 8.91
N TYR A 301 -4.18 -25.84 9.32
CA TYR A 301 -3.26 -26.57 8.45
C TYR A 301 -3.68 -28.04 8.31
N MET A 302 -3.32 -28.65 7.18
CA MET A 302 -3.61 -30.05 6.80
C MET A 302 -2.37 -30.69 6.16
N ASP A 303 -2.32 -32.03 6.12
CA ASP A 303 -1.31 -32.77 5.36
C ASP A 303 -1.37 -32.39 3.87
N SER A 304 -0.25 -31.97 3.26
CA SER A 304 -0.18 -31.38 1.91
C SER A 304 -0.69 -32.31 0.80
N LYS A 305 -0.71 -33.63 1.02
CA LYS A 305 -1.23 -34.58 0.03
C LYS A 305 -2.76 -34.58 -0.04
N HIS A 306 -3.41 -34.06 1.00
CA HIS A 306 -4.86 -34.03 1.17
C HIS A 306 -5.36 -32.61 1.46
N ALA A 307 -4.50 -31.60 1.33
CA ALA A 307 -4.79 -30.26 1.79
C ALA A 307 -5.74 -29.55 0.83
N ALA A 308 -6.87 -29.10 1.38
CA ALA A 308 -7.68 -28.08 0.76
C ALA A 308 -7.17 -26.71 1.24
N SER A 309 -6.97 -25.77 0.32
CA SER A 309 -6.65 -24.39 0.67
C SER A 309 -7.87 -23.62 1.19
N PHE A 310 -9.08 -24.10 0.88
CA PHE A 310 -10.34 -23.45 1.27
C PHE A 310 -11.49 -24.46 1.41
N MET A 311 -12.32 -24.30 2.45
CA MET A 311 -13.54 -25.05 2.72
C MET A 311 -14.63 -24.12 3.27
N THR A 312 -15.92 -24.45 3.10
CA THR A 312 -17.04 -23.61 3.57
C THR A 312 -18.20 -24.46 4.10
N CYS A 313 -18.97 -23.91 5.02
CA CYS A 313 -20.22 -24.45 5.57
C CYS A 313 -21.27 -23.35 5.58
N MET A 314 -22.44 -23.64 5.02
CA MET A 314 -23.59 -22.71 4.97
C MET A 314 -24.89 -23.33 5.51
N ASP A 315 -24.81 -24.55 6.07
CA ASP A 315 -25.99 -25.27 6.55
C ASP A 315 -26.41 -24.77 7.93
N ASP A 316 -27.73 -24.63 8.12
CA ASP A 316 -28.30 -24.24 9.40
C ASP A 316 -28.16 -25.34 10.46
N GLY A 317 -27.80 -24.92 11.67
CA GLY A 317 -27.69 -25.81 12.82
C GLY A 317 -29.05 -26.27 13.34
N SER A 318 -29.20 -27.55 13.63
CA SER A 318 -30.46 -28.06 14.19
C SER A 318 -30.71 -27.53 15.61
N PRO A 319 -31.97 -27.17 15.95
CA PRO A 319 -32.31 -26.72 17.30
C PRO A 319 -31.94 -27.72 18.39
N GLU A 320 -32.03 -29.04 18.12
CA GLU A 320 -31.69 -30.10 19.08
C GLU A 320 -30.20 -30.13 19.43
N LEU A 321 -29.32 -29.86 18.45
CA LEU A 321 -27.88 -29.76 18.68
C LEU A 321 -27.56 -28.54 19.54
N PHE A 322 -28.08 -27.38 19.15
CA PHE A 322 -27.78 -26.09 19.77
C PHE A 322 -28.48 -25.86 21.12
N GLN A 323 -29.43 -26.72 21.52
CA GLN A 323 -29.93 -26.77 22.91
C GLN A 323 -28.82 -27.06 23.93
N HIS A 324 -27.75 -27.73 23.51
CA HIS A 324 -26.63 -28.14 24.37
C HIS A 324 -25.38 -27.27 24.21
N ILE A 325 -25.47 -26.15 23.48
CA ILE A 325 -24.33 -25.24 23.30
C ILE A 325 -23.89 -24.66 24.65
N PRO A 326 -22.57 -24.52 24.90
CA PRO A 326 -22.06 -23.90 26.12
C PRO A 326 -22.65 -22.49 26.35
N ALA A 327 -23.01 -22.20 27.60
CA ALA A 327 -23.75 -20.98 27.95
C ALA A 327 -22.99 -19.69 27.58
N GLU A 328 -21.65 -19.72 27.60
CA GLU A 328 -20.82 -18.59 27.21
C GLU A 328 -21.05 -18.12 25.77
N ALA A 329 -21.54 -18.99 24.88
CA ALA A 329 -21.87 -18.63 23.50
C ALA A 329 -22.98 -17.56 23.42
N ASN A 330 -23.82 -17.45 24.46
CA ASN A 330 -24.95 -16.51 24.52
C ASN A 330 -24.64 -15.24 25.32
N VAL A 331 -23.49 -15.19 26.01
CA VAL A 331 -23.13 -14.06 26.87
C VAL A 331 -22.31 -13.07 26.05
N PRO A 332 -22.69 -11.78 25.96
CA PRO A 332 -21.84 -10.76 25.35
C PRO A 332 -20.51 -10.62 26.10
N ILE A 333 -19.42 -10.31 25.39
CA ILE A 333 -18.13 -10.05 26.04
C ILE A 333 -18.15 -8.63 26.61
N ALA A 334 -17.96 -8.51 27.93
CA ALA A 334 -17.92 -7.22 28.62
C ALA A 334 -16.70 -6.41 28.17
N ILE A 335 -16.94 -5.21 27.64
CA ILE A 335 -15.89 -4.27 27.19
C ILE A 335 -15.54 -3.35 28.36
N SER A 336 -14.27 -3.27 28.72
CA SER A 336 -13.81 -2.36 29.79
C SER A 336 -13.82 -0.88 29.34
N PRO A 337 -14.01 0.12 30.22
CA PRO A 337 -14.06 1.54 29.83
C PRO A 337 -12.79 2.04 29.10
N GLY A 338 -11.63 1.44 29.37
CA GLY A 338 -10.38 1.70 28.65
C GLY A 338 -10.36 1.15 27.21
N GLN A 339 -11.17 0.14 26.91
CA GLN A 339 -11.44 -0.33 25.53
C GLN A 339 -12.60 0.41 24.87
N MET A 340 -13.47 1.05 25.68
CA MET A 340 -14.62 1.83 25.21
C MET A 340 -14.23 3.26 24.77
N SER A 341 -13.10 3.82 25.26
CA SER A 341 -12.53 5.08 24.75
C SER A 341 -12.07 5.00 23.29
N SER A 342 -11.89 3.78 22.75
CA SER A 342 -11.66 3.55 21.32
C SER A 342 -12.96 3.47 20.50
N MET A 343 -14.14 3.56 21.14
CA MET A 343 -15.45 3.28 20.52
C MET A 343 -16.48 4.42 20.63
N MET A 344 -16.17 5.57 21.25
CA MET A 344 -17.14 6.67 21.46
C MET A 344 -16.71 8.07 20.96
N HIS A 345 -15.82 8.17 19.97
CA HIS A 345 -15.62 9.44 19.24
C HIS A 345 -16.31 9.45 17.87
N MET A 346 -17.59 9.07 17.84
CA MET A 346 -18.52 9.32 16.72
C MET A 346 -19.93 9.52 17.30
N GLY A 347 -20.35 10.79 17.47
CA GLY A 347 -21.73 11.17 17.85
C GLY A 347 -21.81 12.46 18.68
N HIS A 348 -22.26 13.55 18.05
CA HIS A 348 -22.22 14.96 18.48
C HIS A 348 -22.89 15.35 19.81
N ALA A 349 -22.29 16.31 20.53
CA ALA A 349 -22.92 17.60 20.93
C ALA A 349 -21.91 18.48 21.70
N HIS A 350 -21.84 19.75 21.32
CA HIS A 350 -21.06 20.81 21.97
C HIS A 350 -21.31 20.90 23.48
N THR A 351 -20.25 20.96 24.26
CA THR A 351 -20.07 21.94 25.35
C THR A 351 -18.57 22.07 25.64
N ASP A 352 -18.03 23.25 25.36
CA ASP A 352 -16.66 23.69 25.69
C ASP A 352 -16.54 23.81 27.23
N PRO A 353 -15.41 23.41 27.85
CA PRO A 353 -14.45 24.45 28.16
C PRO A 353 -12.96 24.03 28.12
N GLN A 354 -12.18 24.94 27.54
CA GLN A 354 -10.78 25.31 27.77
C GLN A 354 -9.76 24.88 26.71
N LYS A 355 -9.74 25.71 25.67
CA LYS A 355 -8.63 25.99 24.76
C LYS A 355 -7.27 26.11 25.46
N GLU A 356 -6.32 25.28 25.03
CA GLU A 356 -4.93 25.72 24.83
C GLU A 356 -4.70 25.88 23.32
N GLU A 357 -4.06 26.99 22.94
CA GLU A 357 -3.97 27.49 21.56
C GLU A 357 -3.23 26.54 20.61
N VAL A 358 -3.95 25.94 19.67
CA VAL A 358 -3.40 25.45 18.40
C VAL A 358 -4.01 26.30 17.29
N VAL A 359 -3.14 26.83 16.43
CA VAL A 359 -3.50 27.70 15.31
C VAL A 359 -4.42 26.94 14.35
N ASP A 360 -5.66 27.41 14.22
CA ASP A 360 -6.70 26.88 13.34
C ASP A 360 -6.39 27.17 11.87
N THR A 361 -5.93 26.16 11.14
CA THR A 361 -5.86 26.17 9.68
C THR A 361 -6.96 25.27 9.12
N ASN A 362 -8.12 25.86 8.78
CA ASN A 362 -9.13 25.22 7.93
C ASN A 362 -8.51 24.80 6.59
N PHE A 363 -8.33 23.49 6.37
CA PHE A 363 -7.79 22.88 5.15
C PHE A 363 -8.88 22.44 4.15
N HIS A 364 -10.10 22.98 4.23
CA HIS A 364 -11.21 22.51 3.39
C HIS A 364 -11.04 22.89 1.91
N PHE A 365 -11.11 21.88 1.03
CA PHE A 365 -11.07 22.03 -0.44
C PHE A 365 -12.46 21.93 -1.08
N GLU A 366 -12.77 22.91 -1.94
CA GLU A 366 -14.00 22.95 -2.75
C GLU A 366 -13.67 22.81 -4.24
N GLN A 367 -14.55 22.13 -5.00
CA GLN A 367 -14.43 22.07 -6.45
C GLN A 367 -14.65 23.46 -7.06
N VAL A 368 -13.83 23.82 -8.06
CA VAL A 368 -14.05 25.02 -8.88
C VAL A 368 -15.04 24.68 -9.99
N ALA A 369 -16.32 24.99 -9.75
CA ALA A 369 -17.37 24.80 -10.74
C ALA A 369 -17.09 25.58 -12.04
N GLY A 370 -17.34 24.97 -13.19
CA GLY A 370 -17.14 25.59 -14.52
C GLY A 370 -15.69 25.64 -15.01
N TRP A 371 -14.76 24.97 -14.31
CA TRP A 371 -13.42 24.70 -14.82
C TRP A 371 -13.35 23.25 -15.35
N PRO A 372 -12.77 23.01 -16.54
CA PRO A 372 -12.23 23.98 -17.48
C PRO A 372 -13.35 24.76 -18.21
N GLN A 373 -13.09 26.01 -18.61
CA GLN A 373 -14.07 26.86 -19.31
C GLN A 373 -14.34 26.38 -20.75
N SER A 374 -13.43 25.59 -21.31
CA SER A 374 -13.54 24.98 -22.64
C SER A 374 -13.28 23.49 -22.57
N ARG A 375 -13.93 22.72 -23.43
CA ARG A 375 -13.71 21.28 -23.54
C ARG A 375 -12.28 20.98 -24.01
N LEU A 376 -11.60 20.05 -23.33
CA LEU A 376 -10.21 19.67 -23.58
C LEU A 376 -10.04 18.45 -24.51
N ASP A 377 -11.13 17.82 -24.97
CA ASP A 377 -11.15 16.64 -25.85
C ASP A 377 -10.11 15.57 -25.48
N LEU A 378 -10.13 15.17 -24.21
CA LEU A 378 -9.18 14.23 -23.62
C LEU A 378 -9.59 12.77 -23.85
N GLY A 379 -8.56 11.91 -23.87
CA GLY A 379 -8.71 10.46 -23.68
C GLY A 379 -8.65 10.10 -22.19
N GLN A 380 -8.30 8.86 -21.87
CA GLN A 380 -8.02 8.49 -20.47
C GLN A 380 -6.86 9.34 -19.96
N VAL A 381 -7.11 10.20 -18.97
CA VAL A 381 -6.09 11.05 -18.33
C VAL A 381 -5.22 10.16 -17.46
N SER A 382 -3.97 9.96 -17.86
CA SER A 382 -3.07 9.01 -17.22
C SER A 382 -2.11 9.68 -16.26
N GLY A 383 -1.75 10.95 -16.50
CA GLY A 383 -0.83 11.68 -15.65
C GLY A 383 -0.99 13.20 -15.73
N LEU A 384 -0.55 13.89 -14.68
CA LEU A 384 -0.56 15.33 -14.52
C LEU A 384 0.79 15.81 -13.99
N ALA A 385 1.26 16.95 -14.51
CA ALA A 385 2.43 17.64 -13.98
C ALA A 385 2.23 19.15 -14.03
N LEU A 386 3.19 19.89 -13.48
CA LEU A 386 3.25 21.34 -13.62
C LEU A 386 4.56 21.72 -14.28
N ASP A 387 4.55 22.76 -15.10
CA ASP A 387 5.76 23.41 -15.58
C ASP A 387 6.27 24.47 -14.58
N SER A 388 7.41 25.09 -14.90
CA SER A 388 8.03 26.13 -14.07
C SER A 388 7.11 27.33 -13.81
N ASP A 389 6.23 27.63 -14.77
CA ASP A 389 5.27 28.73 -14.74
C ASP A 389 3.96 28.33 -14.05
N SER A 390 3.89 27.09 -13.54
CA SER A 390 2.71 26.49 -12.90
C SER A 390 1.53 26.33 -13.85
N ASN A 391 1.78 26.21 -15.15
CA ASN A 391 0.78 25.71 -16.09
C ASN A 391 0.57 24.21 -15.87
N LEU A 392 -0.67 23.77 -16.06
CA LEU A 392 -1.04 22.37 -15.93
C LEU A 392 -0.61 21.59 -17.18
N VAL A 393 0.19 20.56 -17.00
CA VAL A 393 0.56 19.61 -18.06
C VAL A 393 -0.29 18.36 -17.90
N ILE A 394 -1.09 18.04 -18.91
CA ILE A 394 -1.99 16.89 -18.93
C ILE A 394 -1.42 15.84 -19.89
N PHE A 395 -1.28 14.60 -19.43
CA PHE A 395 -0.89 13.45 -20.24
C PHE A 395 -2.07 12.47 -20.37
N HIS A 396 -2.47 12.19 -21.61
CA HIS A 396 -3.66 11.38 -21.87
C HIS A 396 -3.47 10.39 -23.03
N ARG A 397 -4.29 9.35 -23.05
CA ARG A 397 -4.19 8.23 -24.01
C ARG A 397 -4.84 8.47 -25.38
N GLY A 398 -5.25 9.71 -25.69
CA GLY A 398 -5.95 10.01 -26.94
C GLY A 398 -7.14 9.07 -27.19
N ASP A 399 -7.18 8.42 -28.35
CA ASP A 399 -8.16 7.41 -28.72
C ASP A 399 -7.82 5.98 -28.22
N HIS A 400 -6.65 5.76 -27.63
CA HIS A 400 -6.27 4.48 -27.07
C HIS A 400 -6.87 4.26 -25.67
N ARG A 401 -7.19 3.00 -25.38
CA ARG A 401 -7.71 2.58 -24.08
C ARG A 401 -6.87 1.46 -23.49
N TRP A 402 -6.58 1.56 -22.19
CA TRP A 402 -6.04 0.42 -21.45
C TRP A 402 -7.21 -0.43 -20.98
N GLU A 403 -7.28 -1.65 -21.50
CA GLU A 403 -8.26 -2.65 -21.13
C GLU A 403 -7.58 -3.95 -20.69
N MET A 404 -8.35 -4.88 -20.12
CA MET A 404 -7.83 -6.18 -19.67
C MET A 404 -7.25 -7.04 -20.81
N THR A 405 -7.52 -6.67 -22.07
CA THR A 405 -7.03 -7.33 -23.28
C THR A 405 -5.83 -6.64 -23.93
N SER A 406 -5.32 -5.55 -23.35
CA SER A 406 -4.19 -4.80 -23.91
C SER A 406 -2.87 -5.58 -23.86
N PHE A 407 -2.72 -6.51 -22.91
CA PHE A 407 -1.50 -7.29 -22.68
C PHE A 407 -1.80 -8.79 -22.52
N ASN A 408 -0.83 -9.64 -22.85
CA ASN A 408 -0.86 -11.07 -22.49
C ASN A 408 -0.22 -11.33 -21.12
N MET A 409 -0.15 -12.61 -20.71
CA MET A 409 0.44 -13.02 -19.42
C MET A 409 1.95 -12.73 -19.34
N GLU A 410 2.62 -12.60 -20.47
CA GLU A 410 4.04 -12.23 -20.58
C GLU A 410 4.24 -10.70 -20.65
N ALA A 411 3.20 -9.93 -20.30
CA ALA A 411 3.17 -8.47 -20.35
C ALA A 411 3.46 -7.88 -21.74
N GLN A 412 3.29 -8.62 -22.83
CA GLN A 412 3.48 -8.11 -24.18
C GLN A 412 2.23 -7.38 -24.67
N TYR A 413 2.42 -6.16 -25.19
CA TYR A 413 1.33 -5.37 -25.75
C TYR A 413 0.78 -6.00 -27.05
N LEU A 414 -0.54 -6.22 -27.08
CA LEU A 414 -1.24 -6.97 -28.14
C LEU A 414 -1.79 -6.08 -29.26
N GLN A 415 -2.04 -4.80 -28.98
CA GLN A 415 -2.73 -3.89 -29.92
C GLN A 415 -1.76 -3.06 -30.78
N ARG A 416 -0.56 -3.57 -31.07
CA ARG A 416 0.47 -2.85 -31.85
C ARG A 416 0.02 -2.39 -33.23
N ALA A 417 -0.96 -3.09 -33.82
CA ALA A 417 -1.51 -2.81 -35.14
C ALA A 417 -2.27 -1.47 -35.21
N LEU A 418 -2.67 -0.88 -34.08
CA LEU A 418 -3.29 0.45 -34.03
C LEU A 418 -2.32 1.57 -34.45
N GLY A 419 -1.01 1.34 -34.37
CA GLY A 419 -0.02 2.40 -34.51
C GLY A 419 0.10 3.24 -33.23
N PRO A 420 0.98 4.26 -33.19
CA PRO A 420 1.05 5.19 -32.08
C PRO A 420 -0.16 6.15 -32.08
N ILE A 421 -0.43 6.76 -30.92
CA ILE A 421 -1.47 7.77 -30.73
C ILE A 421 -1.22 8.96 -31.68
N GLN A 422 -2.17 9.22 -32.57
CA GLN A 422 -2.06 10.25 -33.61
C GLN A 422 -2.39 11.68 -33.09
N GLN A 423 -3.10 11.76 -31.96
CA GLN A 423 -3.40 13.03 -31.30
C GLN A 423 -2.21 13.50 -30.45
N SER A 424 -2.20 14.78 -30.09
CA SER A 424 -1.23 15.30 -29.11
C SER A 424 -1.57 14.73 -27.74
N ALA A 425 -0.73 13.83 -27.22
CA ALA A 425 -0.95 13.19 -25.93
C ALA A 425 -0.60 14.09 -24.72
N ILE A 426 0.20 15.14 -24.94
CA ILE A 426 0.63 16.09 -23.90
C ILE A 426 0.01 17.46 -24.21
N LEU A 427 -0.80 17.97 -23.28
CA LEU A 427 -1.41 19.30 -23.36
C LEU A 427 -0.93 20.17 -22.21
N VAL A 428 -0.44 21.37 -22.51
CA VAL A 428 -0.18 22.41 -21.50
C VAL A 428 -1.38 23.34 -21.48
N VAL A 429 -1.94 23.56 -20.29
CA VAL A 429 -3.23 24.22 -20.07
C VAL A 429 -3.08 25.31 -19.02
N ASP A 430 -3.72 26.45 -19.27
CA ASP A 430 -3.83 27.54 -18.32
C ASP A 430 -4.63 27.08 -17.08
N PRO A 431 -4.05 27.11 -15.87
CA PRO A 431 -4.70 26.62 -14.66
C PRO A 431 -5.89 27.48 -14.23
N ALA A 432 -5.98 28.74 -14.66
CA ALA A 432 -7.09 29.64 -14.33
C ALA A 432 -8.30 29.39 -15.23
N THR A 433 -8.08 29.23 -16.54
CA THR A 433 -9.17 29.16 -17.52
C THR A 433 -9.44 27.75 -18.04
N GLY A 434 -8.47 26.85 -18.00
CA GLY A 434 -8.55 25.55 -18.66
C GLY A 434 -8.31 25.64 -20.18
N ARG A 435 -7.76 26.75 -20.68
CA ARG A 435 -7.45 26.94 -22.11
C ARG A 435 -6.13 26.25 -22.47
N ILE A 436 -6.12 25.51 -23.58
CA ILE A 436 -4.89 24.91 -24.12
C ILE A 436 -3.92 26.01 -24.56
N LEU A 437 -2.72 25.98 -23.99
CA LEU A 437 -1.59 26.86 -24.32
C LEU A 437 -0.65 26.21 -25.34
N LYS A 438 -0.42 24.90 -25.19
CA LYS A 438 0.47 24.11 -26.05
C LYS A 438 -0.01 22.67 -26.14
N ALA A 439 0.28 22.02 -27.28
CA ALA A 439 0.02 20.60 -27.49
C ALA A 439 1.24 19.96 -28.15
N SER A 440 1.63 18.76 -27.71
CA SER A 440 2.78 17.99 -28.18
C SER A 440 2.58 16.48 -27.96
N GLY A 441 3.54 15.66 -28.37
CA GLY A 441 3.54 14.22 -28.14
C GLY A 441 2.79 13.40 -29.20
N ARG A 442 2.64 13.92 -30.43
CA ARG A 442 1.97 13.21 -31.52
C ARG A 442 2.85 12.08 -32.03
N ASP A 443 2.27 10.93 -32.33
CA ASP A 443 2.96 9.77 -32.92
C ASP A 443 4.09 9.19 -32.06
N MET A 444 4.13 9.53 -30.76
CA MET A 444 5.20 9.11 -29.83
C MET A 444 4.82 7.94 -28.93
N PHE A 445 3.55 7.84 -28.54
CA PHE A 445 3.12 6.97 -27.43
C PHE A 445 2.11 5.92 -27.91
N TYR A 446 2.05 4.79 -27.19
CA TYR A 446 1.08 3.73 -27.40
C TYR A 446 0.13 3.58 -26.23
N LEU A 447 0.64 3.66 -24.99
CA LEU A 447 -0.20 3.56 -23.81
C LEU A 447 0.46 4.32 -22.65
N PRO A 448 0.33 5.66 -22.67
CA PRO A 448 0.96 6.51 -21.68
C PRO A 448 0.41 6.28 -20.26
N HIS A 449 1.28 6.47 -19.26
CA HIS A 449 0.95 6.31 -17.84
C HIS A 449 1.32 7.56 -17.04
N GLY A 450 2.51 7.63 -16.43
CA GLY A 450 2.96 8.75 -15.59
C GLY A 450 3.70 9.85 -16.36
N ILE A 451 3.71 11.06 -15.79
CA ILE A 451 4.44 12.23 -16.30
C ILE A 451 4.97 13.07 -15.14
N THR A 452 6.17 13.61 -15.29
CA THR A 452 6.68 14.68 -14.43
C THR A 452 7.51 15.66 -15.24
N THR A 453 7.74 16.85 -14.69
CA THR A 453 8.51 17.91 -15.35
C THR A 453 9.83 18.11 -14.62
N ASP A 454 10.94 18.18 -15.36
CA ASP A 454 12.25 18.53 -14.79
C ASP A 454 12.48 20.05 -14.72
N GLN A 455 13.61 20.46 -14.13
CA GLN A 455 13.93 21.89 -13.96
C GLN A 455 14.09 22.67 -15.27
N ASP A 456 14.36 21.98 -16.37
CA ASP A 456 14.50 22.55 -17.71
C ASP A 456 13.16 22.54 -18.47
N ASN A 457 12.05 22.27 -17.78
CA ASN A 457 10.72 22.03 -18.32
C ASN A 457 10.62 20.85 -19.29
N ASN A 458 11.56 19.90 -19.32
CA ASN A 458 11.37 18.70 -20.12
C ASN A 458 10.42 17.73 -19.40
N TYR A 459 9.67 16.96 -20.18
CA TYR A 459 8.75 15.98 -19.66
C TYR A 459 9.44 14.63 -19.55
N TRP A 460 9.41 14.03 -18.37
CA TRP A 460 9.74 12.63 -18.19
C TRP A 460 8.43 11.85 -18.13
N VAL A 461 8.29 10.85 -19.00
CA VAL A 461 7.05 10.10 -19.16
C VAL A 461 7.29 8.62 -19.19
N THR A 462 6.33 7.84 -18.71
CA THR A 462 6.31 6.38 -18.82
C THR A 462 5.27 5.93 -19.84
N ASP A 463 5.62 4.92 -20.63
CA ASP A 463 4.69 4.24 -21.53
C ASP A 463 4.75 2.74 -21.26
N VAL A 464 3.62 2.19 -20.82
CA VAL A 464 3.53 0.80 -20.38
C VAL A 464 3.49 -0.19 -21.55
N ALA A 465 3.03 0.22 -22.72
CA ALA A 465 3.01 -0.62 -23.92
C ALA A 465 4.42 -0.70 -24.52
N LEU A 466 5.15 0.41 -24.49
CA LEU A 466 6.54 0.46 -24.90
C LEU A 466 7.48 -0.15 -23.86
N HIS A 467 7.06 -0.30 -22.59
CA HIS A 467 7.93 -0.64 -21.46
C HIS A 467 9.14 0.31 -21.35
N GLN A 468 8.90 1.60 -21.59
CA GLN A 468 9.95 2.60 -21.68
C GLN A 468 9.67 3.82 -20.79
N VAL A 469 10.75 4.51 -20.45
CA VAL A 469 10.73 5.86 -19.90
C VAL A 469 11.38 6.79 -20.91
N LEU A 470 10.73 7.91 -21.21
CA LEU A 470 11.15 8.86 -22.23
C LEU A 470 11.34 10.23 -21.57
N LYS A 471 12.45 10.90 -21.89
CA LYS A 471 12.60 12.33 -21.69
C LYS A 471 12.20 13.02 -22.99
N VAL A 472 11.22 13.90 -22.96
CA VAL A 472 10.65 14.60 -24.13
C VAL A 472 10.84 16.09 -23.96
N SER A 473 11.23 16.78 -25.03
CA SER A 473 11.38 18.23 -24.96
C SER A 473 10.03 18.93 -24.86
N SER A 474 9.98 19.99 -24.06
CA SER A 474 8.84 20.91 -24.04
C SER A 474 8.89 21.96 -25.14
N ASP A 475 9.87 21.93 -26.06
CA ASP A 475 9.95 22.88 -27.18
C ASP A 475 8.87 22.66 -28.25
N GLY A 476 8.19 21.51 -28.24
CA GLY A 476 7.12 21.14 -29.17
C GLY A 476 7.62 20.43 -30.43
N GLY A 477 8.87 19.97 -30.46
CA GLY A 477 9.47 19.23 -31.56
C GLY A 477 9.11 17.73 -31.62
N ASP A 478 8.23 17.24 -30.73
CA ASP A 478 7.74 15.85 -30.67
C ASP A 478 8.86 14.80 -30.79
N ALA A 479 9.96 15.02 -30.05
CA ALA A 479 11.13 14.16 -30.07
C ALA A 479 11.57 13.75 -28.65
N ALA A 480 11.95 12.48 -28.51
CA ALA A 480 12.58 11.98 -27.28
C ALA A 480 14.06 12.43 -27.24
N LEU A 481 14.42 13.11 -26.17
CA LEU A 481 15.80 13.51 -25.83
C LEU A 481 16.59 12.34 -25.25
N LEU A 482 15.90 11.44 -24.54
CA LEU A 482 16.47 10.24 -23.94
C LEU A 482 15.40 9.15 -23.88
N THR A 483 15.83 7.91 -24.06
CA THR A 483 14.98 6.72 -23.94
C THR A 483 15.67 5.70 -23.05
N LEU A 484 14.93 5.22 -22.05
CA LEU A 484 15.33 4.11 -21.18
C LEU A 484 14.38 2.93 -21.43
N GLY A 485 14.91 1.71 -21.50
CA GLY A 485 14.15 0.54 -21.91
C GLY A 485 14.22 0.27 -23.42
N GLU A 486 13.75 -0.90 -23.83
CA GLU A 486 13.63 -1.30 -25.23
C GLU A 486 12.16 -1.40 -25.61
N ALA A 487 11.79 -0.76 -26.72
CA ALA A 487 10.41 -0.60 -27.13
C ALA A 487 9.71 -1.96 -27.29
N PHE A 488 8.64 -2.14 -26.53
CA PHE A 488 7.81 -3.33 -26.47
C PHE A 488 8.52 -4.62 -26.02
N VAL A 489 9.62 -4.49 -25.28
CA VAL A 489 10.35 -5.60 -24.69
C VAL A 489 10.27 -5.50 -23.16
N PRO A 490 9.38 -6.28 -22.51
CA PRO A 490 9.32 -6.31 -21.06
C PRO A 490 10.56 -7.01 -20.49
N GLY A 491 11.05 -6.52 -19.36
CA GLY A 491 12.15 -7.14 -18.63
C GLY A 491 12.27 -6.64 -17.20
N SER A 492 13.19 -7.24 -16.45
CA SER A 492 13.40 -6.98 -15.02
C SER A 492 14.86 -6.71 -14.65
N ASP A 493 15.73 -6.54 -15.64
CA ASP A 493 17.11 -6.14 -15.42
C ASP A 493 17.24 -4.61 -15.27
N SER A 494 18.46 -4.08 -15.22
CA SER A 494 18.71 -2.64 -15.04
C SER A 494 18.49 -1.80 -16.31
N ALA A 495 18.33 -2.42 -17.47
CA ALA A 495 18.17 -1.76 -18.76
C ALA A 495 16.73 -1.86 -19.31
N HIS A 496 15.93 -2.79 -18.80
CA HIS A 496 14.54 -3.03 -19.21
C HIS A 496 13.56 -2.76 -18.07
N PHE A 497 12.35 -2.37 -18.44
CA PHE A 497 11.21 -2.24 -17.53
C PHE A 497 10.12 -3.24 -17.92
N CYS A 498 9.15 -3.44 -17.04
CA CYS A 498 7.94 -4.18 -17.35
C CYS A 498 6.74 -3.39 -16.84
N GLN A 499 6.21 -2.59 -17.78
CA GLN A 499 5.09 -1.69 -17.56
C GLN A 499 5.41 -0.66 -16.45
N PRO A 500 6.37 0.25 -16.69
CA PRO A 500 6.72 1.29 -15.73
C PRO A 500 5.54 2.22 -15.50
N THR A 501 5.25 2.52 -14.23
CA THR A 501 4.06 3.25 -13.80
C THR A 501 4.34 4.74 -13.76
N ASP A 502 5.39 5.19 -13.07
CA ASP A 502 5.58 6.62 -12.83
C ASP A 502 7.05 7.01 -12.73
N VAL A 503 7.29 8.32 -12.78
CA VAL A 503 8.62 8.91 -12.76
C VAL A 503 8.63 10.17 -11.90
N ALA A 504 9.61 10.28 -11.00
CA ALA A 504 9.88 11.48 -10.20
C ALA A 504 11.31 11.97 -10.46
N VAL A 505 11.52 13.28 -10.44
CA VAL A 505 12.83 13.90 -10.64
C VAL A 505 13.23 14.67 -9.40
N ASP A 506 14.44 14.43 -8.91
CA ASP A 506 15.03 15.30 -7.89
C ASP A 506 15.43 16.63 -8.55
N PRO A 507 14.78 17.76 -8.19
CA PRO A 507 15.11 19.04 -8.78
C PRO A 507 16.59 19.39 -8.53
N ALA A 508 17.15 19.12 -7.35
CA ALA A 508 18.49 19.59 -7.02
C ALA A 508 19.60 18.88 -7.83
N SER A 509 19.48 17.57 -8.03
CA SER A 509 20.51 16.77 -8.72
C SER A 509 20.16 16.37 -10.16
N GLY A 510 18.89 16.46 -10.55
CA GLY A 510 18.36 15.91 -11.80
C GLY A 510 18.30 14.38 -11.82
N ASN A 511 18.56 13.69 -10.69
CA ASN A 511 18.40 12.25 -10.61
C ASN A 511 16.94 11.87 -10.82
N VAL A 512 16.72 10.74 -11.50
CA VAL A 512 15.40 10.29 -11.92
C VAL A 512 15.08 8.99 -11.19
N PHE A 513 13.86 8.89 -10.68
CA PHE A 513 13.32 7.72 -9.99
C PHE A 513 12.17 7.19 -10.83
N VAL A 514 12.19 5.91 -11.15
CA VAL A 514 11.18 5.25 -11.98
C VAL A 514 10.56 4.11 -11.17
N SER A 515 9.24 4.09 -11.07
CA SER A 515 8.53 2.94 -10.52
C SER A 515 8.22 1.95 -11.64
N ASP A 516 8.74 0.74 -11.48
CA ASP A 516 8.56 -0.37 -12.41
C ASP A 516 7.53 -1.34 -11.81
N GLY A 517 6.29 -0.86 -11.78
CA GLY A 517 5.35 -1.23 -10.74
C GLY A 517 4.47 -2.44 -11.00
N TYR A 518 4.01 -2.67 -12.23
CA TYR A 518 3.03 -3.73 -12.49
C TYR A 518 3.64 -5.14 -12.46
N CYS A 519 4.87 -5.33 -12.97
CA CYS A 519 5.50 -6.66 -12.98
C CYS A 519 6.62 -6.83 -11.94
N ASN A 520 7.37 -5.77 -11.63
CA ASN A 520 8.67 -5.89 -10.97
C ASN A 520 8.72 -5.33 -9.54
N SER A 521 7.67 -4.63 -9.09
CA SER A 521 7.50 -4.12 -7.71
C SER A 521 8.74 -3.39 -7.16
N ARG A 522 9.39 -2.57 -8.01
CA ARG A 522 10.68 -1.93 -7.69
C ARG A 522 10.72 -0.46 -8.10
N ILE A 523 11.66 0.27 -7.52
CA ILE A 523 12.04 1.63 -7.91
C ILE A 523 13.48 1.58 -8.42
N LEU A 524 13.71 2.17 -9.59
CA LEU A 524 15.04 2.33 -10.17
C LEU A 524 15.44 3.79 -10.10
N LYS A 525 16.71 4.04 -9.75
CA LYS A 525 17.29 5.37 -9.74
C LYS A 525 18.30 5.50 -10.88
N PHE A 526 18.18 6.60 -11.62
CA PHE A 526 19.06 7.00 -12.71
C PHE A 526 19.62 8.39 -12.45
N THR A 527 20.71 8.68 -13.13
CA THR A 527 21.21 10.04 -13.33
C THR A 527 20.37 10.80 -14.36
N SER A 528 20.53 12.12 -14.43
CA SER A 528 19.84 12.97 -15.40
C SER A 528 20.11 12.61 -16.87
N ASP A 529 21.25 11.97 -17.14
CA ASP A 529 21.65 11.46 -18.47
C ASP A 529 21.27 9.99 -18.71
N GLY A 530 20.53 9.35 -17.79
CA GLY A 530 19.97 8.01 -17.99
C GLY A 530 20.86 6.85 -17.56
N ARG A 531 22.00 7.11 -16.92
CA ARG A 531 22.83 6.03 -16.38
C ARG A 531 22.25 5.50 -15.07
N TYR A 532 22.06 4.19 -15.01
CA TYR A 532 21.59 3.46 -13.83
C TYR A 532 22.52 3.69 -12.61
N LEU A 533 21.90 3.88 -11.44
CA LEU A 533 22.59 4.06 -10.17
C LEU A 533 22.31 2.91 -9.20
N THR A 534 21.04 2.66 -8.89
CA THR A 534 20.63 1.64 -7.92
C THR A 534 19.14 1.30 -8.10
N GLN A 535 18.67 0.27 -7.38
CA GLN A 535 17.26 -0.07 -7.28
C GLN A 535 16.93 -0.66 -5.91
N TRP A 536 15.66 -0.62 -5.54
CA TRP A 536 15.14 -1.30 -4.36
C TRP A 536 13.68 -1.73 -4.56
N GLY A 537 13.23 -2.69 -3.75
CA GLY A 537 11.83 -3.14 -3.78
C GLY A 537 10.91 -2.13 -3.11
N ALA A 538 9.69 -1.99 -3.63
CA ALA A 538 8.70 -1.04 -3.11
C ALA A 538 7.28 -1.60 -3.23
N GLY A 539 6.81 -2.25 -2.16
CA GLY A 539 5.42 -2.68 -2.07
C GLY A 539 5.03 -3.76 -3.08
N ASN A 540 3.74 -3.80 -3.45
CA ASN A 540 3.20 -4.71 -4.45
C ASN A 540 3.13 -4.03 -5.82
N ILE A 541 2.43 -2.89 -5.91
CA ILE A 541 2.37 -2.07 -7.15
C ILE A 541 2.74 -0.63 -6.77
N PRO A 542 4.02 -0.23 -6.86
CA PRO A 542 4.40 1.17 -6.74
C PRO A 542 3.85 1.91 -7.96
N HIS A 543 2.72 2.60 -7.79
CA HIS A 543 1.92 3.13 -8.90
C HIS A 543 2.20 4.61 -9.20
N SER A 544 2.52 5.39 -8.17
CA SER A 544 2.84 6.82 -8.29
C SER A 544 3.99 7.18 -7.35
N LEU A 545 4.82 8.15 -7.76
CA LEU A 545 6.00 8.63 -7.06
C LEU A 545 5.90 10.14 -6.77
N ALA A 546 6.25 10.52 -5.55
CA ALA A 546 6.47 11.91 -5.18
C ALA A 546 7.88 12.07 -4.58
N PHE A 547 8.69 12.97 -5.14
CA PHE A 547 9.97 13.35 -4.54
C PHE A 547 9.74 14.48 -3.53
N LEU A 548 10.34 14.37 -2.34
CA LEU A 548 10.23 15.32 -1.23
C LEU A 548 11.58 16.04 -1.06
N PRO A 549 11.78 17.23 -1.66
CA PRO A 549 13.10 17.85 -1.72
C PRO A 549 13.66 18.26 -0.36
N ASP A 550 12.81 18.70 0.56
CA ASP A 550 13.18 19.14 1.90
C ASP A 550 13.42 17.96 2.87
N LYS A 551 13.12 16.73 2.44
CA LYS A 551 13.34 15.49 3.20
C LYS A 551 14.37 14.56 2.55
N GLU A 552 14.74 14.81 1.29
CA GLU A 552 15.58 13.91 0.47
C GLU A 552 14.97 12.49 0.39
N GLU A 553 13.65 12.43 0.26
CA GLU A 553 12.87 11.18 0.22
C GLU A 553 12.13 11.02 -1.10
N VAL A 554 11.85 9.78 -1.47
CA VAL A 554 10.85 9.44 -2.48
C VAL A 554 9.73 8.65 -1.82
N CYS A 555 8.52 9.18 -1.88
CA CYS A 555 7.30 8.53 -1.42
C CYS A 555 6.58 7.85 -2.59
N VAL A 556 5.88 6.77 -2.29
CA VAL A 556 5.36 5.81 -3.25
C VAL A 556 3.94 5.45 -2.87
N ALA A 557 3.00 5.59 -3.80
CA ALA A 557 1.68 4.99 -3.66
C ALA A 557 1.78 3.48 -3.96
N ASP A 558 1.71 2.64 -2.93
CA ASP A 558 1.68 1.18 -3.05
C ASP A 558 0.22 0.75 -3.24
N ARG A 559 -0.23 0.82 -4.50
CA ARG A 559 -1.64 0.81 -4.88
C ARG A 559 -2.40 -0.35 -4.27
N GLU A 560 -1.99 -1.59 -4.51
CA GLU A 560 -2.77 -2.76 -4.05
C GLU A 560 -2.71 -3.02 -2.54
N ASN A 561 -1.83 -2.34 -1.81
CA ASN A 561 -1.77 -2.43 -0.35
C ASN A 561 -2.48 -1.25 0.35
N GLY A 562 -2.99 -0.28 -0.42
CA GLY A 562 -3.70 0.89 0.09
C GLY A 562 -2.86 1.68 1.09
N ARG A 563 -1.59 1.94 0.77
CA ARG A 563 -0.66 2.66 1.66
C ARG A 563 0.33 3.50 0.86
N ILE A 564 0.94 4.46 1.54
CA ILE A 564 2.05 5.26 1.04
C ILE A 564 3.32 4.86 1.79
N GLN A 565 4.40 4.58 1.08
CA GLN A 565 5.71 4.27 1.67
C GLN A 565 6.74 5.30 1.23
N CYS A 566 7.57 5.79 2.14
CA CYS A 566 8.64 6.74 1.85
C CYS A 566 10.01 6.11 2.09
N PHE A 567 10.95 6.40 1.20
CA PHE A 567 12.31 5.87 1.21
C PHE A 567 13.31 7.02 1.08
N LEU A 568 14.48 6.88 1.71
CA LEU A 568 15.59 7.80 1.49
C LEU A 568 16.01 7.73 0.02
N ALA A 569 15.99 8.86 -0.68
CA ALA A 569 16.28 8.93 -2.10
C ALA A 569 17.75 8.59 -2.43
N GLY A 570 18.64 8.69 -1.45
CA GLY A 570 20.07 8.37 -1.59
C GLY A 570 20.33 6.87 -1.79
N ASN A 571 19.68 6.02 -1.00
CA ASN A 571 20.02 4.60 -0.88
C ASN A 571 18.81 3.63 -0.91
N GLY A 572 17.58 4.14 -0.91
CA GLY A 572 16.36 3.33 -0.90
C GLY A 572 15.99 2.76 0.47
N GLU A 573 16.58 3.25 1.56
CA GLU A 573 16.24 2.81 2.91
C GLU A 573 14.82 3.26 3.29
N PHE A 574 14.03 2.35 3.87
CA PHE A 574 12.67 2.63 4.30
C PHE A 574 12.66 3.68 5.43
N VAL A 575 11.84 4.72 5.26
CA VAL A 575 11.65 5.78 6.25
C VAL A 575 10.35 5.58 7.02
N LYS A 576 9.22 5.50 6.31
CA LYS A 576 7.89 5.43 6.94
C LYS A 576 6.82 4.88 6.02
N GLU A 577 5.75 4.44 6.66
CA GLU A 577 4.48 4.08 6.02
C GLU A 577 3.35 4.97 6.56
N ILE A 578 2.46 5.38 5.66
CA ILE A 578 1.17 6.01 5.93
C ILE A 578 0.09 5.07 5.40
N LYS A 579 -0.71 4.52 6.31
CA LYS A 579 -1.84 3.66 6.01
C LYS A 579 -3.06 4.15 6.79
N ARG A 580 -4.19 4.22 6.09
CA ARG A 580 -5.47 4.73 6.60
C ARG A 580 -6.60 3.85 6.10
N GLU A 581 -7.57 3.57 6.95
CA GLU A 581 -8.72 2.75 6.57
C GLU A 581 -9.56 3.48 5.51
N GLU A 582 -9.56 4.80 5.58
CA GLU A 582 -10.23 5.72 4.68
C GLU A 582 -9.74 5.61 3.23
N PHE A 583 -8.51 5.12 3.00
CA PHE A 583 -8.03 4.86 1.64
C PHE A 583 -8.81 3.74 0.94
N GLY A 584 -9.50 2.88 1.68
CA GLY A 584 -10.34 1.85 1.05
C GLY A 584 -9.53 0.75 0.33
N GLY A 585 -8.25 0.60 0.66
CA GLY A 585 -7.43 -0.51 0.15
C GLY A 585 -6.72 -0.25 -1.17
N GLN A 586 -6.96 0.88 -1.86
CA GLN A 586 -6.13 1.30 -2.98
C GLN A 586 -5.72 2.78 -2.89
N VAL A 587 -4.47 3.10 -3.24
CA VAL A 587 -4.00 4.49 -3.39
C VAL A 587 -3.37 4.61 -4.78
N PHE A 588 -3.93 5.42 -5.65
CA PHE A 588 -3.49 5.49 -7.05
C PHE A 588 -2.36 6.50 -7.23
N ALA A 589 -2.55 7.70 -6.71
CA ALA A 589 -1.58 8.77 -6.91
C ALA A 589 -1.37 9.62 -5.68
N ILE A 590 -0.17 10.20 -5.59
CA ILE A 590 0.25 11.09 -4.54
C ILE A 590 1.05 12.27 -5.09
N THR A 591 0.95 13.41 -4.43
CA THR A 591 1.84 14.55 -4.64
C THR A 591 2.20 15.18 -3.29
N TYR A 592 3.28 15.96 -3.26
CA TYR A 592 3.82 16.52 -2.03
C TYR A 592 4.00 18.03 -2.11
N SER A 593 3.62 18.71 -1.02
CA SER A 593 3.87 20.13 -0.80
C SER A 593 4.69 20.32 0.48
N PRO A 594 5.80 21.08 0.47
CA PRO A 594 6.59 21.36 1.67
C PRO A 594 5.89 22.34 2.64
N ALA A 595 4.72 22.87 2.29
CA ALA A 595 3.95 23.79 3.13
C ALA A 595 3.59 23.15 4.48
N GLY A 596 3.53 23.97 5.55
CA GLY A 596 3.05 23.53 6.87
C GLY A 596 3.88 22.45 7.58
N GLY A 597 5.09 22.12 7.08
CA GLY A 597 5.90 21.00 7.58
C GLY A 597 5.82 19.74 6.73
N GLY A 598 5.04 19.77 5.65
CA GLY A 598 4.89 18.72 4.66
C GLY A 598 3.45 18.21 4.59
N LEU A 599 2.81 18.39 3.44
CA LEU A 599 1.50 17.85 3.11
C LEU A 599 1.63 16.85 1.96
N ILE A 600 0.98 15.71 2.09
CA ILE A 600 0.77 14.75 1.00
C ILE A 600 -0.68 14.85 0.57
N PHE A 601 -0.88 15.10 -0.71
CA PHE A 601 -2.19 14.93 -1.33
C PHE A 601 -2.25 13.55 -1.97
N ALA A 602 -3.36 12.84 -1.79
CA ALA A 602 -3.52 11.49 -2.33
C ALA A 602 -4.91 11.30 -2.91
N VAL A 603 -5.04 10.41 -3.89
CA VAL A 603 -6.33 9.90 -4.37
C VAL A 603 -6.36 8.37 -4.25
N ASN A 604 -7.45 7.85 -3.70
CA ASN A 604 -7.71 6.40 -3.71
C ASN A 604 -8.44 6.00 -4.99
N GLY A 605 -8.65 4.70 -5.19
CA GLY A 605 -9.51 4.20 -6.26
C GLY A 605 -10.53 3.20 -5.76
N GLY A 606 -11.51 2.90 -6.60
CA GLY A 606 -12.55 1.92 -6.29
C GLY A 606 -11.97 0.50 -6.25
N SER A 607 -12.29 -0.25 -5.21
CA SER A 607 -11.96 -1.67 -5.10
C SER A 607 -13.13 -2.55 -5.57
N LEU A 608 -12.84 -3.78 -5.99
CA LEU A 608 -13.84 -4.80 -6.35
C LEU A 608 -14.74 -5.23 -5.16
N PHE A 609 -14.34 -4.84 -3.95
CA PHE A 609 -15.09 -4.98 -2.71
C PHE A 609 -15.46 -3.58 -2.23
N PRO A 610 -16.59 -3.35 -1.54
CA PRO A 610 -17.00 -2.02 -1.09
C PRO A 610 -15.98 -1.44 -0.12
N SER A 611 -15.01 -0.74 -0.70
CA SER A 611 -14.06 0.15 -0.08
C SER A 611 -14.74 1.51 0.07
N GLY A 612 -14.34 2.30 1.06
CA GLY A 612 -14.88 3.66 1.26
C GLY A 612 -14.91 4.49 -0.03
N PRO A 613 -15.73 5.56 -0.07
CA PRO A 613 -15.92 6.38 -1.26
C PRO A 613 -14.58 6.84 -1.86
N VAL A 614 -14.52 6.88 -3.19
CA VAL A 614 -13.37 7.39 -3.91
C VAL A 614 -13.27 8.90 -3.69
N LYS A 615 -12.14 9.34 -3.13
CA LYS A 615 -11.90 10.68 -2.59
C LYS A 615 -10.45 11.11 -2.78
N GLY A 616 -10.26 12.42 -2.72
CA GLY A 616 -8.97 13.04 -2.46
C GLY A 616 -8.75 13.21 -0.96
N PHE A 617 -7.49 13.13 -0.53
CA PHE A 617 -7.07 13.25 0.86
C PHE A 617 -5.97 14.29 0.97
N VAL A 618 -6.01 15.10 2.03
CA VAL A 618 -4.92 15.96 2.48
C VAL A 618 -4.34 15.34 3.74
N ILE A 619 -3.07 15.00 3.73
CA ILE A 619 -2.42 14.23 4.80
C ILE A 619 -1.22 15.01 5.32
N ASP A 620 -1.11 15.15 6.63
CA ASP A 620 0.09 15.69 7.25
C ASP A 620 1.21 14.64 7.23
N TYR A 621 2.34 14.97 6.62
CA TYR A 621 3.46 14.03 6.45
C TYR A 621 4.06 13.54 7.79
N SER A 622 4.02 14.38 8.82
CA SER A 622 4.68 14.12 10.10
C SER A 622 3.83 13.26 11.04
N THR A 623 2.59 13.69 11.24
CA THR A 623 1.59 13.04 12.10
C THR A 623 0.90 11.88 11.40
N LYS A 624 0.89 11.88 10.06
CA LYS A 624 0.19 10.94 9.17
C LYS A 624 -1.32 11.09 9.18
N GLU A 625 -1.85 12.11 9.87
CA GLU A 625 -3.29 12.32 9.98
C GLU A 625 -3.88 12.91 8.71
N ILE A 626 -5.12 12.49 8.42
CA ILE A 626 -5.93 13.09 7.36
C ILE A 626 -6.47 14.41 7.90
N LEU A 627 -6.06 15.51 7.27
CA LEU A 627 -6.47 16.87 7.61
C LEU A 627 -7.78 17.27 6.92
N ASP A 628 -7.98 16.80 5.70
CA ASP A 628 -9.20 17.04 4.92
C ASP A 628 -9.43 15.93 3.89
N THR A 629 -10.69 15.81 3.43
CA THR A 629 -11.05 14.96 2.29
C THR A 629 -11.93 15.74 1.32
N PHE A 630 -11.71 15.56 0.02
CA PHE A 630 -12.47 16.27 -1.01
C PHE A 630 -12.92 15.31 -2.13
N SER A 631 -13.99 15.70 -2.81
CA SER A 631 -14.57 15.00 -3.96
C SER A 631 -15.28 16.02 -4.84
N PRO A 632 -15.57 15.71 -6.12
CA PRO A 632 -16.37 16.60 -6.94
C PRO A 632 -17.81 16.75 -6.38
N ASP A 633 -18.44 17.90 -6.61
CA ASP A 633 -19.71 18.30 -5.99
C ASP A 633 -20.93 17.62 -6.63
N GLU A 634 -20.89 17.42 -7.95
CA GLU A 634 -22.00 16.86 -8.75
C GLU A 634 -21.73 15.43 -9.25
N GLU A 635 -20.47 14.98 -9.20
CA GLU A 635 -20.02 13.67 -9.68
C GLU A 635 -19.10 12.99 -8.66
N ASN A 636 -19.12 11.66 -8.60
CA ASN A 636 -18.07 10.93 -7.90
C ASN A 636 -16.86 10.78 -8.82
N PHE A 637 -15.65 10.78 -8.25
CA PHE A 637 -14.49 10.25 -8.97
C PHE A 637 -14.79 8.84 -9.48
N GLN A 638 -14.47 8.58 -10.75
CA GLN A 638 -14.67 7.28 -11.39
C GLN A 638 -13.38 6.45 -11.31
N MET A 639 -12.27 7.02 -11.79
CA MET A 639 -10.93 6.44 -11.65
C MET A 639 -9.89 7.56 -11.57
N PRO A 640 -9.75 8.24 -10.42
CA PRO A 640 -8.77 9.31 -10.25
C PRO A 640 -7.39 8.67 -10.28
N HIS A 641 -6.66 8.96 -11.34
CA HIS A 641 -5.46 8.23 -11.72
C HIS A 641 -4.19 9.03 -11.40
N ASP A 642 -4.28 10.36 -11.37
CA ASP A 642 -3.17 11.22 -10.97
C ASP A 642 -3.62 12.51 -10.26
N ILE A 643 -2.72 13.12 -9.49
CA ILE A 643 -2.96 14.32 -8.69
C ILE A 643 -1.73 15.24 -8.64
N VAL A 644 -1.93 16.56 -8.77
CA VAL A 644 -0.85 17.56 -8.60
C VAL A 644 -1.35 18.80 -7.85
N GLU A 645 -0.48 19.41 -7.05
CA GLU A 645 -0.73 20.68 -6.35
C GLU A 645 0.06 21.81 -7.01
N ALA A 646 -0.64 22.89 -7.35
CA ALA A 646 -0.06 24.12 -7.88
C ALA A 646 0.42 25.06 -6.77
N LYS A 647 1.34 25.96 -7.12
CA LYS A 647 1.96 26.91 -6.17
C LYS A 647 0.97 27.84 -5.47
N ASP A 648 -0.22 28.05 -6.05
CA ASP A 648 -1.30 28.84 -5.46
C ASP A 648 -2.17 28.04 -4.47
N GLY A 649 -1.86 26.76 -4.26
CA GLY A 649 -2.59 25.82 -3.43
C GLY A 649 -3.77 25.16 -4.15
N SER A 650 -3.98 25.42 -5.45
CA SER A 650 -4.98 24.67 -6.24
C SER A 650 -4.53 23.23 -6.43
N VAL A 651 -5.46 22.29 -6.35
CA VAL A 651 -5.21 20.86 -6.58
C VAL A 651 -5.94 20.42 -7.85
N PHE A 652 -5.25 19.69 -8.71
CA PHE A 652 -5.80 19.10 -9.93
C PHE A 652 -5.80 17.57 -9.82
N VAL A 653 -6.91 16.95 -10.17
CA VAL A 653 -7.06 15.49 -10.19
C VAL A 653 -7.47 15.04 -11.58
N GLY A 654 -6.66 14.17 -12.18
CA GLY A 654 -6.91 13.58 -13.49
C GLY A 654 -7.70 12.29 -13.33
N ASP A 655 -8.88 12.20 -13.93
CA ASP A 655 -9.72 11.01 -13.88
C ASP A 655 -9.71 10.31 -15.24
N ALA A 656 -9.22 9.08 -15.22
CA ALA A 656 -8.98 8.29 -16.41
C ALA A 656 -10.28 7.75 -17.03
N ASP A 657 -11.31 7.48 -16.23
CA ASP A 657 -12.52 6.86 -16.75
C ASP A 657 -13.52 7.92 -17.23
N SER A 658 -13.69 9.00 -16.46
CA SER A 658 -14.49 10.16 -16.90
C SER A 658 -13.76 11.04 -17.93
N GLN A 659 -12.47 10.79 -18.20
CA GLN A 659 -11.67 11.48 -19.21
C GLN A 659 -11.66 13.00 -18.99
N THR A 660 -11.53 13.40 -17.72
CA THR A 660 -11.60 14.81 -17.30
C THR A 660 -10.52 15.13 -16.29
N VAL A 661 -10.33 16.43 -16.05
CA VAL A 661 -9.52 16.93 -14.95
C VAL A 661 -10.40 17.79 -14.06
N PHE A 662 -10.39 17.51 -12.76
CA PHE A 662 -11.08 18.30 -11.75
C PHE A 662 -10.11 19.29 -11.11
N LYS A 663 -10.58 20.50 -10.80
CA LYS A 663 -9.83 21.53 -10.05
C LYS A 663 -10.49 21.77 -8.70
N PHE A 664 -9.67 21.82 -7.65
CA PHE A 664 -10.05 22.12 -6.28
C PHE A 664 -9.24 23.29 -5.74
N THR A 665 -9.83 24.09 -4.85
CA THR A 665 -9.15 25.20 -4.18
C THR A 665 -9.49 25.26 -2.70
N PRO A 666 -8.57 25.73 -1.84
CA PRO A 666 -8.88 25.92 -0.42
C PRO A 666 -9.90 27.05 -0.22
N GLU A 667 -10.84 26.86 0.72
CA GLU A 667 -12.01 27.73 0.98
C GLU A 667 -11.66 29.24 1.10
N LYS A 668 -10.47 29.58 1.61
CA LYS A 668 -9.99 30.97 1.75
C LYS A 668 -9.74 31.68 0.41
N LEU A 669 -9.32 30.96 -0.65
CA LEU A 669 -9.18 31.55 -1.99
C LEU A 669 -10.55 31.75 -2.65
N HIS A 670 -11.44 30.77 -2.54
CA HIS A 670 -12.77 30.80 -3.16
C HIS A 670 -13.65 31.92 -2.60
N ARG A 671 -13.54 32.21 -1.29
CA ARG A 671 -14.19 33.37 -0.66
C ARG A 671 -13.53 34.71 -0.98
N SER A 672 -12.23 34.77 -1.26
CA SER A 672 -11.57 36.02 -1.65
C SER A 672 -12.08 36.51 -3.01
N VAL A 673 -12.34 35.58 -3.93
CA VAL A 673 -13.02 35.86 -5.22
C VAL A 673 -14.49 36.27 -5.01
N LYS A 674 -15.20 35.66 -4.05
CA LYS A 674 -16.59 36.06 -3.72
C LYS A 674 -16.72 37.35 -2.90
N LYS A 675 -15.73 37.71 -2.07
CA LYS A 675 -15.69 38.95 -1.27
C LYS A 675 -15.14 40.14 -2.03
N ALA A 676 -14.24 39.92 -2.98
CA ALA A 676 -13.90 40.91 -3.99
C ALA A 676 -15.01 40.88 -5.06
N GLY A 677 -16.19 41.41 -4.72
CA GLY A 677 -17.34 41.54 -5.61
C GLY A 677 -17.03 42.37 -6.85
N ILE A 678 -16.22 41.83 -7.74
CA ILE A 678 -15.94 42.30 -9.07
C ILE A 678 -16.82 41.41 -9.95
N GLU A 679 -18.06 41.84 -10.13
CA GLU A 679 -18.70 41.63 -11.42
C GLU A 679 -17.77 42.24 -12.45
N VAL A 680 -17.14 41.41 -13.27
CA VAL A 680 -16.45 41.88 -14.48
C VAL A 680 -17.55 42.28 -15.47
N GLN A 681 -18.11 43.46 -15.25
CA GLN A 681 -18.55 44.29 -16.36
C GLN A 681 -17.30 44.93 -16.95
N GLU A 682 -17.01 44.59 -18.19
CA GLU A 682 -16.08 45.31 -19.03
C GLU A 682 -16.39 46.81 -18.97
N LEU A 683 -15.47 47.59 -18.41
CA LEU A 683 -15.39 49.02 -18.64
C LEU A 683 -13.96 49.35 -19.04
N GLU A 684 -13.80 49.57 -20.33
CA GLU A 684 -12.68 50.32 -20.90
C GLU A 684 -12.56 51.66 -20.16
N GLY A 685 -11.37 51.96 -19.65
CA GLY A 685 -11.09 53.18 -18.92
C GLY A 685 -9.61 53.47 -18.90
N GLU A 686 -9.13 54.14 -19.96
CA GLU A 686 -7.80 54.72 -20.04
C GLU A 686 -7.49 55.62 -18.83
N PHE A 687 -6.28 55.48 -18.27
CA PHE A 687 -5.57 56.63 -17.72
C PHE A 687 -4.10 56.56 -18.15
N SER A 688 -3.81 57.34 -19.19
CA SER A 688 -2.48 57.66 -19.69
C SER A 688 -1.87 58.77 -18.83
N VAL A 689 -0.64 58.58 -18.34
CA VAL A 689 0.22 59.69 -17.90
C VAL A 689 1.18 60.01 -19.04
N VAL A 690 0.99 61.21 -19.57
CA VAL A 690 1.70 61.82 -20.69
C VAL A 690 3.15 62.15 -20.32
N LEU A 691 4.10 61.65 -21.11
CA LEU A 691 5.31 62.40 -21.51
C LEU A 691 5.68 62.05 -22.97
N GLY A 692 5.18 62.87 -23.90
CA GLY A 692 5.94 63.41 -25.05
C GLY A 692 6.23 62.56 -26.29
N SER A 693 5.39 62.74 -27.33
CA SER A 693 5.70 62.89 -28.80
C SER A 693 6.50 61.79 -29.51
N VAL A 694 6.06 61.16 -30.62
CA VAL A 694 5.71 61.74 -31.94
C VAL A 694 4.91 60.73 -32.83
N CYS A 695 3.83 61.25 -33.47
CA CYS A 695 3.10 60.90 -34.73
C CYS A 695 2.89 59.45 -35.23
N MET A 696 1.63 58.98 -35.29
CA MET A 696 0.66 58.94 -36.46
C MET A 696 0.78 57.65 -37.30
N THR A 697 -0.27 56.93 -37.75
CA THR A 697 -1.74 57.10 -37.72
C THR A 697 -2.43 55.74 -37.97
N THR A 698 -3.51 55.55 -37.22
CA THR A 698 -4.69 54.67 -37.32
C THR A 698 -5.28 54.37 -38.71
N LEU A 699 -6.00 53.23 -38.83
CA LEU A 699 -7.45 53.25 -39.10
C LEU A 699 -8.14 51.92 -38.73
N SER A 700 -9.22 52.08 -37.97
CA SER A 700 -10.16 51.13 -37.37
C SER A 700 -11.55 51.32 -37.99
N VAL A 701 -12.40 50.27 -38.02
CA VAL A 701 -13.87 50.43 -37.96
C VAL A 701 -14.46 49.22 -37.21
N GLY A 702 -15.30 49.49 -36.21
CA GLY A 702 -16.00 48.52 -35.35
C GLY A 702 -17.44 48.17 -35.78
N PRO A 703 -18.24 47.52 -34.90
CA PRO A 703 -19.55 46.91 -35.22
C PRO A 703 -20.78 47.63 -34.63
N SER A 704 -21.99 47.30 -35.11
CA SER A 704 -23.27 47.65 -34.47
C SER A 704 -24.40 46.61 -34.70
N SER A 705 -25.06 46.25 -33.59
CA SER A 705 -26.44 45.73 -33.31
C SER A 705 -27.46 45.45 -34.43
N ASP A 706 -28.30 44.39 -34.32
CA ASP A 706 -29.63 44.45 -33.64
C ASP A 706 -30.44 43.11 -33.59
N ARG A 707 -31.29 43.02 -32.55
CA ARG A 707 -32.47 42.19 -32.14
C ARG A 707 -33.06 40.94 -32.87
N GLN A 708 -33.39 39.96 -32.00
CA GLN A 708 -34.52 38.98 -31.86
C GLN A 708 -35.64 38.85 -32.94
N LEU A 709 -36.01 37.59 -33.29
CA LEU A 709 -37.33 36.92 -33.06
C LEU A 709 -37.39 35.49 -33.70
N ILE A 710 -38.03 34.54 -32.99
CA ILE A 710 -38.28 33.07 -33.24
C ILE A 710 -39.62 32.92 -34.05
N PRO A 711 -40.03 31.84 -34.81
CA PRO A 711 -40.00 30.38 -34.49
C PRO A 711 -39.93 29.27 -35.59
N GLU A 712 -39.58 28.05 -35.10
CA GLU A 712 -40.00 26.65 -35.39
C GLU A 712 -39.98 25.98 -36.81
N LYS A 713 -39.29 24.81 -36.89
CA LYS A 713 -39.78 23.40 -37.02
C LYS A 713 -39.16 22.49 -38.13
N GLN A 714 -38.57 21.37 -37.64
CA GLN A 714 -38.51 19.95 -38.11
C GLN A 714 -38.28 19.55 -39.59
N TYR A 715 -37.41 18.55 -39.85
CA TYR A 715 -37.75 17.27 -40.53
C TYR A 715 -36.61 16.21 -40.49
N VAL A 716 -37.00 14.97 -40.79
CA VAL A 716 -36.50 13.62 -40.43
C VAL A 716 -35.54 12.97 -41.47
N ALA A 717 -34.79 11.94 -41.05
CA ALA A 717 -33.81 11.13 -41.80
C ALA A 717 -34.38 10.01 -42.74
N PRO A 718 -33.58 9.46 -43.69
CA PRO A 718 -33.87 8.21 -44.42
C PRO A 718 -32.82 7.05 -44.25
N PRO A 719 -33.09 5.81 -44.76
CA PRO A 719 -32.58 4.50 -44.25
C PRO A 719 -31.53 3.77 -45.16
N PRO A 720 -31.09 2.50 -44.88
CA PRO A 720 -29.84 1.89 -45.40
C PRO A 720 -30.03 0.84 -46.54
N PRO A 721 -28.94 0.29 -47.15
CA PRO A 721 -28.99 -0.79 -48.15
C PRO A 721 -28.57 -2.21 -47.63
N PRO A 722 -28.82 -3.30 -48.42
CA PRO A 722 -28.93 -4.71 -47.96
C PRO A 722 -27.72 -5.63 -48.33
N PRO A 723 -27.72 -6.96 -47.97
CA PRO A 723 -26.51 -7.76 -47.72
C PRO A 723 -26.11 -8.78 -48.82
N SER A 724 -24.92 -9.37 -48.68
CA SER A 724 -24.34 -10.43 -49.55
C SER A 724 -24.33 -11.84 -48.92
N PRO A 725 -24.42 -12.94 -49.71
CA PRO A 725 -24.55 -14.31 -49.19
C PRO A 725 -23.25 -15.14 -49.19
N THR A 726 -23.25 -16.22 -48.41
CA THR A 726 -22.18 -17.22 -48.22
C THR A 726 -22.50 -18.59 -48.86
N ALA A 727 -21.49 -19.32 -49.41
CA ALA A 727 -21.28 -20.78 -49.22
C ALA A 727 -20.04 -21.37 -49.95
N SER A 728 -19.18 -22.03 -49.14
CA SER A 728 -18.33 -23.26 -49.30
C SER A 728 -17.74 -23.83 -50.62
N SER A 729 -16.48 -24.28 -50.45
CA SER A 729 -15.82 -25.58 -50.80
C SER A 729 -14.89 -25.76 -52.04
N SER A 730 -13.66 -26.21 -51.71
CA SER A 730 -12.78 -27.25 -52.30
C SER A 730 -11.95 -27.03 -53.59
N VAL A 731 -10.62 -27.18 -53.40
CA VAL A 731 -9.63 -28.02 -54.14
C VAL A 731 -9.43 -27.80 -55.65
N GLU A 732 -8.24 -27.31 -56.06
CA GLU A 732 -7.23 -28.01 -56.90
C GLU A 732 -6.03 -27.09 -57.27
N THR A 733 -4.84 -27.68 -57.36
CA THR A 733 -3.54 -27.08 -57.73
C THR A 733 -3.24 -27.16 -59.26
N PRO A 734 -2.02 -26.90 -59.77
CA PRO A 734 -1.54 -25.80 -60.65
C PRO A 734 -1.36 -26.32 -62.12
N PRO A 735 -0.46 -25.87 -63.06
CA PRO A 735 0.67 -24.91 -63.01
C PRO A 735 0.96 -24.08 -64.30
N THR A 736 2.15 -23.45 -64.31
CA THR A 736 3.03 -23.04 -65.45
C THR A 736 2.79 -21.65 -66.07
N ARG A 737 3.76 -20.94 -66.64
CA ARG A 737 5.25 -20.82 -66.61
C ARG A 737 5.50 -19.76 -67.70
N GLY A 738 6.20 -18.65 -67.46
CA GLY A 738 6.41 -17.69 -68.55
C GLY A 738 7.23 -16.46 -68.16
N SER A 739 8.52 -16.55 -68.45
CA SER A 739 9.58 -15.57 -68.22
C SER A 739 9.64 -14.43 -69.25
N ARG A 740 10.21 -13.28 -68.82
CA ARG A 740 11.27 -12.43 -69.45
C ARG A 740 10.95 -10.95 -69.73
N SER A 741 11.84 -10.11 -69.17
CA SER A 741 12.51 -8.88 -69.69
C SER A 741 11.63 -7.68 -70.08
N SER A 742 11.96 -6.41 -69.85
CA SER A 742 13.24 -5.70 -69.64
C SER A 742 13.00 -4.23 -69.25
N SER A 743 14.02 -3.59 -68.65
CA SER A 743 14.38 -2.15 -68.65
C SER A 743 13.41 -1.15 -68.00
N GLY A 744 13.83 -0.14 -67.23
CA GLY A 744 15.14 0.46 -67.08
C GLY A 744 15.25 1.30 -65.79
N ARG A 745 16.50 1.70 -65.53
CA ARG A 745 17.09 2.24 -64.31
C ARG A 745 17.17 3.78 -64.37
N CYS A 746 17.06 4.46 -63.23
CA CYS A 746 17.83 5.68 -62.92
C CYS A 746 17.95 5.81 -61.38
N GLU A 747 19.16 5.58 -60.87
CA GLU A 747 19.66 6.06 -59.57
C GLU A 747 20.61 7.22 -59.86
N VAL A 748 20.66 8.22 -58.98
CA VAL A 748 21.81 9.12 -58.82
C VAL A 748 22.16 9.19 -57.33
N LYS A 749 23.42 8.86 -57.02
CA LYS A 749 24.13 9.08 -55.74
C LYS A 749 24.87 10.41 -55.77
N SER A 750 25.07 11.01 -54.59
CA SER A 750 26.31 11.75 -54.26
C SER A 750 26.50 11.90 -52.75
N GLU A 751 27.60 11.37 -52.21
CA GLU A 751 28.25 11.77 -50.94
C GLU A 751 29.39 12.82 -51.24
N PRO A 752 30.33 13.14 -50.32
CA PRO A 752 30.26 14.12 -49.24
C PRO A 752 31.35 15.22 -49.38
N SER A 753 31.42 16.21 -48.48
CA SER A 753 32.63 17.06 -48.35
C SER A 753 32.86 17.60 -46.94
N SER A 754 34.07 17.36 -46.44
CA SER A 754 34.69 17.95 -45.26
C SER A 754 35.76 18.99 -45.68
N VAL A 755 35.96 20.04 -44.88
CA VAL A 755 37.21 20.84 -44.86
C VAL A 755 37.44 21.38 -43.42
N GLU A 756 38.66 21.16 -42.90
CA GLU A 756 39.27 21.69 -41.65
C GLU A 756 39.47 23.23 -41.74
N GLY A 757 39.44 24.09 -40.70
CA GLY A 757 40.20 24.13 -39.44
C GLY A 757 41.11 25.39 -39.42
N ILE A 758 41.06 26.24 -38.38
CA ILE A 758 42.15 27.14 -37.89
C ILE A 758 41.84 27.66 -36.46
N LEU A 759 42.90 27.70 -35.65
CA LEU A 759 43.03 28.06 -34.23
C LEU A 759 42.58 29.48 -33.81
N GLY A 760 42.20 29.61 -32.52
CA GLY A 760 42.27 30.87 -31.75
C GLY A 760 42.12 30.68 -30.24
N LYS A 761 43.25 30.53 -29.51
CA LYS A 761 43.36 30.60 -28.04
C LYS A 761 43.22 32.06 -27.56
N ILE A 762 42.43 32.33 -26.53
CA ILE A 762 42.67 33.46 -25.61
C ILE A 762 42.49 33.01 -24.14
N ARG A 763 43.49 33.40 -23.35
CA ARG A 763 43.68 33.25 -21.90
C ARG A 763 43.42 34.62 -21.25
N GLY A 764 42.81 34.66 -20.06
CA GLY A 764 42.83 35.83 -19.16
C GLY A 764 41.72 35.74 -18.11
N LYS A 765 42.01 35.30 -16.87
CA LYS A 765 42.57 36.03 -15.72
C LYS A 765 41.49 36.64 -14.81
N ALA A 766 41.61 36.26 -13.54
CA ALA A 766 40.79 36.60 -12.39
C ALA A 766 40.77 38.10 -12.02
N VAL A 767 39.63 38.53 -11.48
CA VAL A 767 39.37 39.56 -10.44
C VAL A 767 37.96 39.21 -9.93
N GLY A 768 37.55 39.21 -8.67
CA GLY A 768 38.09 39.65 -7.40
C GLY A 768 36.91 39.62 -6.42
N SER A 769 37.16 39.15 -5.21
CA SER A 769 36.25 39.12 -4.05
C SER A 769 35.43 40.39 -3.83
N LEU A 770 34.17 40.23 -3.42
CA LEU A 770 33.47 41.17 -2.56
C LEU A 770 32.77 40.40 -1.44
N ASN A 771 33.21 40.69 -0.22
CA ASN A 771 32.72 40.18 1.05
C ASN A 771 32.32 41.41 1.85
N LEU A 772 31.06 41.51 2.24
CA LEU A 772 30.46 42.42 3.22
C LEU A 772 29.20 41.65 3.70
N GLY A 773 29.05 41.16 4.92
CA GLY A 773 29.47 41.76 6.18
C GLY A 773 28.24 42.37 6.86
N ASN A 774 27.65 41.57 7.76
CA ASN A 774 26.81 41.93 8.92
C ASN A 774 26.16 43.32 8.99
N PHE A 775 24.84 43.34 9.13
CA PHE A 775 24.09 44.40 9.81
C PHE A 775 23.19 43.79 10.91
N PHE A 776 23.59 44.05 12.16
CA PHE A 776 22.87 44.15 13.47
C PHE A 776 21.63 43.27 13.73
N ALA A 777 21.59 42.36 14.71
CA ALA A 777 21.74 42.47 16.19
C ALA A 777 20.56 43.09 16.97
N SER A 778 19.84 42.20 17.67
CA SER A 778 19.28 42.29 19.04
C SER A 778 18.09 43.20 19.38
N HIS A 779 17.06 42.62 20.03
CA HIS A 779 16.46 43.05 21.32
C HIS A 779 15.49 41.95 21.80
N LYS A 780 15.84 41.10 22.78
CA LYS A 780 15.54 41.16 24.24
C LYS A 780 14.07 41.44 24.64
N GLY A 781 13.36 40.36 24.98
CA GLY A 781 12.84 40.02 26.32
C GLY A 781 11.88 40.96 27.06
N TYR A 782 10.71 40.45 27.45
CA TYR A 782 9.98 40.88 28.64
C TYR A 782 9.24 39.69 29.26
N SER A 783 9.44 39.47 30.57
CA SER A 783 8.64 38.60 31.42
C SER A 783 7.64 39.43 32.23
N ARG A 784 6.55 38.80 32.70
CA ARG A 784 5.87 39.21 33.93
C ARG A 784 5.09 38.04 34.54
N GLN A 785 5.40 37.77 35.81
CA GLN A 785 4.68 36.91 36.74
C GLN A 785 3.44 37.63 37.31
N GLY A 786 2.42 36.84 37.65
CA GLY A 786 1.77 36.85 38.97
C GLY A 786 0.52 37.72 39.17
N PHE A 787 -0.58 37.08 39.59
CA PHE A 787 -1.56 37.40 40.66
C PHE A 787 -2.84 36.56 40.40
N ASP A 788 -3.11 35.45 41.09
CA ASP A 788 -3.72 35.24 42.43
C ASP A 788 -5.27 35.18 42.47
N GLN A 789 -5.74 34.01 42.92
CA GLN A 789 -6.97 33.63 43.67
C GLN A 789 -8.33 34.33 43.43
N LEU A 790 -9.40 33.52 43.26
CA LEU A 790 -10.45 33.29 44.29
C LEU A 790 -11.57 32.35 43.79
N SER A 791 -11.97 31.45 44.67
CA SER A 791 -13.13 30.53 44.61
C SER A 791 -14.48 31.24 44.67
N THR A 792 -15.55 30.60 44.16
CA THR A 792 -16.87 30.49 44.85
C THR A 792 -17.74 29.36 44.27
N GLU A 793 -18.40 28.67 45.19
CA GLU A 793 -19.44 27.63 45.07
C GLU A 793 -20.84 28.20 44.70
N GLY A 794 -21.81 27.30 44.45
CA GLY A 794 -23.27 27.54 44.55
C GLY A 794 -24.02 27.17 43.26
N SER A 795 -24.58 25.96 43.13
CA SER A 795 -25.97 25.57 43.49
C SER A 795 -27.05 26.24 42.64
N ASP A 796 -27.88 25.45 41.95
CA ASP A 796 -29.32 25.37 42.25
C ASP A 796 -30.03 24.32 41.39
N GLN A 797 -31.05 23.74 42.01
CA GLN A 797 -31.85 22.58 41.66
C GLN A 797 -33.30 23.05 41.38
N GLU A 798 -34.17 22.12 40.97
CA GLU A 798 -35.63 22.24 40.70
C GLU A 798 -35.99 22.55 39.23
N ARG A 799 -37.00 21.93 38.58
CA ARG A 799 -38.15 21.12 39.06
C ARG A 799 -38.83 20.39 37.89
N ASN A 800 -39.56 19.33 38.24
CA ASN A 800 -40.45 18.48 37.42
C ASN A 800 -41.82 19.13 37.08
N GLU A 801 -42.55 18.45 36.18
CA GLU A 801 -44.02 18.23 36.02
C GLU A 801 -44.45 18.48 34.55
N ASP A 802 -45.03 17.57 33.74
CA ASP A 802 -46.08 16.53 33.80
C ASP A 802 -47.34 16.93 32.97
N SER A 803 -48.09 15.90 32.53
CA SER A 803 -49.39 15.85 31.78
C SER A 803 -49.30 15.84 30.24
N SER A 804 -49.65 14.76 29.50
CA SER A 804 -50.95 14.05 29.28
C SER A 804 -51.92 14.87 28.40
N ASP A 805 -52.66 14.40 27.39
CA ASP A 805 -53.34 13.11 27.13
C ASP A 805 -53.78 12.95 25.64
N SER A 806 -53.98 11.68 25.24
CA SER A 806 -54.96 11.00 24.32
C SER A 806 -55.58 11.71 23.07
N GLU A 807 -55.99 11.07 21.96
CA GLU A 807 -56.85 9.86 21.74
C GLU A 807 -56.61 9.29 20.30
N ASN A 808 -56.40 7.97 20.13
CA ASN A 808 -57.31 6.92 19.60
C ASN A 808 -58.05 7.19 18.26
N GLU A 809 -57.87 6.30 17.26
CA GLU A 809 -58.94 5.51 16.63
C GLU A 809 -58.38 4.26 15.93
N GLU A 810 -59.12 3.17 16.04
CA GLU A 810 -58.86 1.77 15.68
C GLU A 810 -59.93 1.35 14.64
N TYR A 811 -59.60 0.51 13.64
CA TYR A 811 -60.34 -0.72 13.30
C TYR A 811 -59.87 -1.43 11.99
N SER A 812 -59.40 -2.67 12.19
CA SER A 812 -59.81 -3.95 11.55
C SER A 812 -59.69 -4.24 10.03
N ALA A 813 -58.91 -5.30 9.75
CA ALA A 813 -59.00 -6.20 8.57
C ALA A 813 -60.18 -7.20 8.70
N PRO A 814 -60.66 -7.95 7.67
CA PRO A 814 -59.98 -9.15 7.06
C PRO A 814 -60.44 -9.49 5.59
N PRO A 815 -60.36 -10.74 5.02
CA PRO A 815 -59.20 -11.54 4.55
C PRO A 815 -59.37 -12.06 3.06
N PRO A 816 -58.91 -13.28 2.60
CA PRO A 816 -57.93 -13.47 1.49
C PRO A 816 -58.46 -14.20 0.22
N GLN A 817 -57.67 -14.29 -0.87
CA GLN A 817 -57.69 -15.37 -1.91
C GLN A 817 -56.51 -15.22 -2.90
N ARG A 818 -55.59 -16.20 -3.00
CA ARG A 818 -55.47 -17.35 -3.96
C ARG A 818 -54.80 -17.06 -5.32
N SER A 819 -53.61 -17.68 -5.49
CA SER A 819 -53.04 -18.37 -6.66
C SER A 819 -53.19 -17.82 -8.08
N SER A 820 -52.05 -17.56 -8.71
CA SER A 820 -51.63 -18.16 -10.00
C SER A 820 -50.11 -18.09 -10.11
#